data_AF-A0A918J0C6-F1
#
_entry.id   AF-A0A918J0C6-F1
#
_cell.length_a   1.000
_cell.length_b   1.000
_cell.length_c   1.000
_cell.angle_alpha   90.00
_cell.angle_beta   90.00
_cell.angle_gamma   90.00
#
_symmetry.space_group_name_H-M   'P 1'
#
loop_
_entity.id
_entity.type
_entity.pdbx_description
1 polymer ?
#
loop_
_entity_poly.entity_id
_entity_poly.type
_entity_poly.pdbx_seq_one_letter_code
_entity_poly.pdbx_strand_id
1 'polypeptide(L)'
;MPNNPIHPSFGLKYALEGRVVTMDKVGTVIKRGRIFVENGIIVAIKKVNEGYPDGFMKADIIKSGGTIFPGMIELHNHLPYNILPYWVADKQYRNHSQWKGIKGYRINVTGPMQTLGKSPEFPGAIVRYVECKCLVGGVTTSQGITLANSSLTKKVFHGIIRNVEETNEDDLPEALTKIADVTSGGAQAFKDSLSEIKTRLLHLAEGVDERARSFFTNLKINDHQWAITPKLNGIHCAGLEPEDFKILGDHGGSMTWSPLSNLVLYGGTAHIKSAKENNILIALGSDWSPSGSKNLLEELKVAYLVSEHEYDEPVFSNEELVRMVTCNPAKILGWEAALGSLEVGMKADMLIVHGYTGDPFYKLIQATEISLLGIFINGVPRCAQSRIMKKFNFNSAHIEKFKIGNSTRYLYLKESDPDNMLQDISLKMAHDKIASGLQNLNVLATKLEEAHGNALLSASDNPLNTEWILVTDEHDGAGTGLEEGQLEWGRGIPFSELAEPLPLDKLTVIEDDEHFRRMSFHPLPEYVRKGLPDFYDRSSLSLSHSDYDIEGLKVTNLEEPITLERFLKSSSNLSVSDKLCILDQVKIILEEVYVHQVMKRSMYAVNPVHRIDLMKRNIRNDARYHPEHLEDDHKFHHELLDIFSSLRDLHTKYILPQPYKNRFAFLPFLIEEYYPTPYDSEPKYIITTYFKEILNDRPEYKIGLEVLYWNNIPIKKAIALNSENQSGSNEVARNARGLDTLTIRSLGTSNPPDEHRVRLVCYNQTTKSNIELEFEWLVSYHPPHFDLDKQERNATMMSYGFDYDTLSVNGLKATLYGGASRKSKPKKKSSWTRPENYPDLMKGKVVQDTEGNQNFGYIRIYSFAASNAEKFVTDFSMVLRVLELKNIAGLILDIRGNGGGLITASELLLAYLAGGPIELQRAQFINSDLTLQLCEKYGNNNGVIDLSDWIRSINLSKVTGDRYSRGYPITKLDKGDPLECIFAKPKVLITDALCYSAADMFAAGFQDHGLGQIIGVHANTGAGGANVWSHEILRNLLADQDSEAIALKPMPKGANLSVAVRRILRKNDEPIEDLGIVPDVLHKTTKNDLLFGNVDLINKAMDTLLSLGS
;
A
#
# COMPACT_ATOMS: atom_id res chain seq x y z
N MET A 1 4.99 -42.99 8.21
CA MET A 1 5.81 -43.75 9.18
C MET A 1 5.11 -43.64 10.54
N PRO A 2 4.25 -44.57 10.98
CA PRO A 2 3.30 -44.26 12.06
C PRO A 2 3.83 -44.45 13.50
N ASN A 3 5.04 -44.97 13.73
CA ASN A 3 5.43 -45.48 15.05
C ASN A 3 6.66 -44.81 15.70
N ASN A 4 7.15 -43.68 15.17
CA ASN A 4 8.20 -42.91 15.85
C ASN A 4 7.62 -41.59 16.37
N PRO A 5 7.62 -41.34 17.70
CA PRO A 5 7.18 -40.06 18.23
C PRO A 5 8.09 -38.93 17.70
N ILE A 6 7.50 -37.84 17.20
CA ILE A 6 8.25 -36.68 16.67
C ILE A 6 9.21 -36.13 17.74
N HIS A 7 8.77 -36.10 19.00
CA HIS A 7 9.54 -35.60 20.14
C HIS A 7 9.83 -36.70 21.16
N PRO A 8 10.91 -37.49 21.02
CA PRO A 8 11.17 -38.57 21.95
C PRO A 8 11.74 -38.07 23.27
N SER A 9 11.62 -38.91 24.28
CA SER A 9 12.36 -38.76 25.52
C SER A 9 13.85 -39.03 25.27
N PHE A 10 14.71 -38.01 25.36
CA PHE A 10 16.17 -38.14 25.30
C PHE A 10 16.78 -38.89 26.51
N GLY A 11 15.99 -39.73 27.21
CA GLY A 11 16.39 -40.44 28.42
C GLY A 11 16.73 -39.51 29.59
N LEU A 12 16.20 -38.29 29.60
CA LEU A 12 16.56 -37.27 30.59
C LEU A 12 15.91 -37.54 31.93
N LYS A 13 16.69 -37.37 33.00
CA LYS A 13 16.24 -37.45 34.39
C LYS A 13 16.83 -36.29 35.19
N TYR A 14 15.98 -35.39 35.69
CA TYR A 14 16.40 -34.20 36.42
C TYR A 14 15.27 -33.61 37.29
N ALA A 15 15.60 -32.67 38.17
CA ALA A 15 14.62 -31.92 38.94
C ALA A 15 14.81 -30.40 38.77
N LEU A 16 13.75 -29.65 38.49
CA LEU A 16 13.78 -28.19 38.44
C LEU A 16 13.28 -27.57 39.74
N GLU A 17 14.14 -26.83 40.44
CA GLU A 17 13.78 -26.04 41.63
C GLU A 17 13.41 -24.61 41.23
N GLY A 18 12.23 -24.14 41.64
CA GLY A 18 11.74 -22.79 41.35
C GLY A 18 10.46 -22.43 42.11
N ARG A 19 9.82 -21.31 41.75
CA ARG A 19 8.41 -21.06 42.12
C ARG A 19 7.54 -21.76 41.10
N VAL A 20 6.78 -22.79 41.50
CA VAL A 20 6.00 -23.60 40.55
C VAL A 20 4.56 -23.09 40.51
N VAL A 21 4.08 -22.74 39.33
CA VAL A 21 2.67 -22.42 39.07
C VAL A 21 2.10 -23.60 38.32
N THR A 22 1.31 -24.41 39.01
CA THR A 22 0.82 -25.68 38.45
C THR A 22 -0.23 -25.48 37.37
N MET A 23 -1.00 -24.39 37.44
CA MET A 23 -2.18 -24.18 36.61
C MET A 23 -3.21 -25.33 36.71
N ASP A 24 -3.21 -26.08 37.82
CA ASP A 24 -4.27 -27.03 38.15
C ASP A 24 -5.64 -26.32 38.26
N LYS A 25 -6.73 -27.07 38.52
CA LYS A 25 -8.08 -26.49 38.59
C LYS A 25 -8.23 -25.33 39.59
N VAL A 26 -7.34 -25.21 40.59
CA VAL A 26 -7.39 -24.17 41.63
C VAL A 26 -6.24 -23.16 41.54
N GLY A 27 -5.36 -23.28 40.54
CA GLY A 27 -4.25 -22.35 40.29
C GLY A 27 -3.12 -22.46 41.31
N THR A 28 -2.80 -23.67 41.80
CA THR A 28 -1.84 -23.85 42.90
C THR A 28 -0.46 -23.24 42.61
N VAL A 29 0.02 -22.38 43.53
CA VAL A 29 1.36 -21.75 43.50
C VAL A 29 2.24 -22.28 44.63
N ILE A 30 3.27 -23.03 44.28
CA ILE A 30 4.28 -23.52 45.23
C ILE A 30 5.46 -22.53 45.24
N LYS A 31 5.54 -21.70 46.27
CA LYS A 31 6.58 -20.65 46.42
C LYS A 31 8.01 -21.15 46.20
N ARG A 32 8.29 -22.38 46.65
CA ARG A 32 9.58 -23.03 46.47
C ARG A 32 9.40 -24.53 46.28
N GLY A 33 9.11 -24.91 45.05
CA GLY A 33 8.83 -26.28 44.63
C GLY A 33 9.97 -26.90 43.81
N ARG A 34 9.88 -28.22 43.62
CA ARG A 34 10.71 -29.04 42.76
C ARG A 34 9.82 -29.88 41.86
N ILE A 35 10.02 -29.78 40.56
CA ILE A 35 9.38 -30.63 39.55
C ILE A 35 10.40 -31.70 39.16
N PHE A 36 10.07 -32.96 39.38
CA PHE A 36 10.91 -34.10 39.02
C PHE A 36 10.45 -34.64 37.67
N VAL A 37 11.37 -34.69 36.71
CA VAL A 37 11.11 -35.11 35.32
C VAL A 37 11.94 -36.34 35.01
N GLU A 38 11.30 -37.35 34.45
CA GLU A 38 11.94 -38.56 33.95
C GLU A 38 11.32 -38.91 32.60
N ASN A 39 12.16 -39.10 31.58
CA ASN A 39 11.74 -39.43 30.22
C ASN A 39 10.66 -38.50 29.66
N GLY A 40 10.76 -37.20 29.95
CA GLY A 40 9.84 -36.18 29.46
C GLY A 40 8.51 -36.11 30.21
N ILE A 41 8.30 -36.93 31.24
CA ILE A 41 7.08 -36.93 32.07
C ILE A 41 7.39 -36.38 33.46
N ILE A 42 6.44 -35.63 34.02
CA ILE A 42 6.48 -35.15 35.40
C ILE A 42 6.13 -36.30 36.33
N VAL A 43 7.09 -36.80 37.10
CA VAL A 43 6.88 -37.95 38.01
C VAL A 43 6.57 -37.54 39.45
N ALA A 44 6.93 -36.33 39.85
CA ALA A 44 6.57 -35.77 41.15
C ALA A 44 6.68 -34.24 41.17
N ILE A 45 5.86 -33.59 41.99
CA ILE A 45 6.00 -32.19 42.36
C ILE A 45 6.01 -32.10 43.88
N LYS A 46 7.10 -31.58 44.47
CA LYS A 46 7.27 -31.49 45.93
C LYS A 46 7.75 -30.12 46.37
N LYS A 47 7.41 -29.70 47.58
CA LYS A 47 8.08 -28.55 48.22
C LYS A 47 9.53 -28.92 48.53
N VAL A 48 10.42 -27.93 48.57
CA VAL A 48 11.86 -28.16 48.83
C VAL A 48 12.16 -28.93 50.13
N ASN A 49 11.25 -28.88 51.11
CA ASN A 49 11.36 -29.56 52.41
C ASN A 49 10.72 -30.96 52.47
N GLU A 50 10.11 -31.47 51.38
CA GLU A 50 9.37 -32.75 51.35
C GLU A 50 10.20 -33.95 50.83
N GLY A 51 11.53 -33.87 50.93
CA GLY A 51 12.45 -34.93 50.50
C GLY A 51 12.51 -35.14 48.98
N TYR A 52 13.04 -36.29 48.54
CA TYR A 52 13.15 -36.68 47.13
C TYR A 52 12.29 -37.92 46.85
N PRO A 53 11.69 -38.06 45.66
CA PRO A 53 11.13 -39.34 45.22
C PRO A 53 12.24 -40.36 44.95
N ASP A 54 11.89 -41.65 44.92
CA ASP A 54 12.84 -42.73 44.70
C ASP A 54 13.58 -42.58 43.37
N GLY A 55 14.88 -42.85 43.39
CA GLY A 55 15.74 -42.71 42.21
C GLY A 55 16.18 -41.27 41.87
N PHE A 56 15.81 -40.27 42.66
CA PHE A 56 16.31 -38.89 42.52
C PHE A 56 17.23 -38.50 43.68
N MET A 57 18.30 -37.77 43.35
CA MET A 57 19.31 -37.30 44.28
C MET A 57 19.46 -35.78 44.21
N LYS A 58 20.15 -35.21 45.21
CA LYS A 58 20.44 -33.76 45.26
C LYS A 58 21.23 -33.26 44.05
N ALA A 59 22.05 -34.11 43.42
CA ALA A 59 22.85 -33.76 42.25
C ALA A 59 21.98 -33.47 41.00
N ASP A 60 20.76 -34.01 40.96
CA ASP A 60 19.84 -33.90 39.82
C ASP A 60 19.09 -32.56 39.82
N ILE A 61 19.25 -31.75 40.88
CA ILE A 61 18.53 -30.49 41.05
C ILE A 61 19.19 -29.37 40.25
N ILE A 62 18.42 -28.85 39.30
CA ILE A 62 18.71 -27.67 38.51
C ILE A 62 17.91 -26.50 39.10
N LYS A 63 18.61 -25.49 39.63
CA LYS A 63 17.97 -24.25 40.08
C LYS A 63 17.57 -23.43 38.86
N SER A 64 16.26 -23.34 38.61
CA SER A 64 15.69 -22.62 37.46
C SER A 64 16.05 -21.12 37.46
N GLY A 65 16.10 -20.51 38.66
CA GLY A 65 16.31 -19.08 38.82
C GLY A 65 15.04 -18.24 38.58
N GLY A 66 13.85 -18.85 38.56
CA GLY A 66 12.61 -18.16 38.27
C GLY A 66 11.32 -18.92 38.63
N THR A 67 10.21 -18.44 38.06
CA THR A 67 8.87 -19.04 38.15
C THR A 67 8.66 -19.99 36.98
N ILE A 68 8.15 -21.19 37.24
CA ILE A 68 7.93 -22.26 36.28
C ILE A 68 6.43 -22.37 36.01
N PHE A 69 6.05 -22.28 34.74
CA PHE A 69 4.70 -22.44 34.20
C PHE A 69 4.66 -23.63 33.24
N PRO A 70 3.47 -24.17 32.93
CA PRO A 70 3.28 -24.96 31.71
C PRO A 70 3.79 -24.19 30.48
N GLY A 71 4.24 -24.92 29.46
CA GLY A 71 4.53 -24.34 28.14
C GLY A 71 3.29 -23.69 27.53
N MET A 72 3.47 -22.60 26.78
CA MET A 72 2.33 -21.91 26.18
C MET A 72 1.88 -22.60 24.88
N ILE A 73 0.57 -22.68 24.68
CA ILE A 73 -0.07 -23.28 23.51
C ILE A 73 -0.80 -22.17 22.74
N GLU A 74 -0.48 -22.05 21.45
CA GLU A 74 -1.07 -21.09 20.53
C GLU A 74 -2.02 -21.81 19.56
N LEU A 75 -3.28 -21.38 19.47
CA LEU A 75 -4.27 -22.04 18.61
C LEU A 75 -4.57 -21.31 17.29
N HIS A 76 -3.94 -20.16 17.05
CA HIS A 76 -4.07 -19.46 15.78
C HIS A 76 -2.80 -18.70 15.40
N ASN A 77 -2.16 -19.15 14.32
CA ASN A 77 -1.00 -18.50 13.72
C ASN A 77 -0.81 -18.94 12.25
N HIS A 78 -0.48 -18.01 11.35
CA HIS A 78 -0.04 -18.25 9.99
C HIS A 78 1.49 -18.27 9.94
N LEU A 79 2.09 -19.29 10.57
CA LEU A 79 3.52 -19.37 10.83
C LEU A 79 4.44 -19.02 9.64
N PRO A 80 4.20 -19.45 8.38
CA PRO A 80 5.09 -19.12 7.28
C PRO A 80 5.29 -17.62 7.07
N TYR A 81 4.28 -16.81 7.37
CA TYR A 81 4.30 -15.35 7.19
C TYR A 81 5.08 -14.62 8.28
N ASN A 82 5.46 -15.29 9.37
CA ASN A 82 6.21 -14.69 10.49
C ASN A 82 7.69 -14.37 10.16
N ILE A 83 8.06 -14.45 8.88
CA ILE A 83 9.32 -13.94 8.31
C ILE A 83 9.15 -12.54 7.69
N LEU A 84 7.90 -12.11 7.46
CA LEU A 84 7.58 -10.84 6.81
C LEU A 84 7.35 -9.75 7.85
N PRO A 85 7.84 -8.53 7.59
CA PRO A 85 7.73 -7.44 8.55
C PRO A 85 6.29 -6.96 8.64
N TYR A 86 5.99 -6.19 9.68
CA TYR A 86 4.67 -5.59 9.88
C TYR A 86 4.21 -4.83 8.63
N TRP A 87 3.00 -5.14 8.15
CA TRP A 87 2.35 -4.51 7.00
C TRP A 87 1.51 -3.33 7.48
N VAL A 88 1.69 -2.18 6.82
CA VAL A 88 0.86 -0.99 7.08
C VAL A 88 -0.35 -1.02 6.15
N ALA A 89 -1.51 -1.38 6.71
CA ALA A 89 -2.78 -1.37 5.99
C ALA A 89 -3.14 0.08 5.60
N ASP A 90 -3.72 0.25 4.40
CA ASP A 90 -4.10 1.59 3.91
C ASP A 90 -5.33 2.16 4.64
N LYS A 91 -6.12 1.30 5.27
CA LYS A 91 -7.25 1.61 6.13
C LYS A 91 -7.64 0.39 6.98
N GLN A 92 -8.54 0.61 7.94
CA GLN A 92 -9.31 -0.48 8.55
C GLN A 92 -10.38 -0.97 7.56
N TYR A 93 -10.53 -2.29 7.51
CA TYR A 93 -11.48 -3.03 6.71
C TYR A 93 -12.66 -3.48 7.58
N ARG A 94 -13.73 -3.92 6.95
CA ARG A 94 -14.90 -4.46 7.66
C ARG A 94 -14.88 -5.98 7.76
N ASN A 95 -14.16 -6.67 6.88
CA ASN A 95 -13.98 -8.11 6.92
C ASN A 95 -12.75 -8.52 6.09
N HIS A 96 -12.28 -9.75 6.33
CA HIS A 96 -11.05 -10.28 5.74
C HIS A 96 -11.02 -10.35 4.20
N SER A 97 -12.17 -10.38 3.52
CA SER A 97 -12.23 -10.48 2.06
C SER A 97 -11.82 -9.18 1.34
N GLN A 98 -11.84 -8.05 2.04
CA GLN A 98 -11.63 -6.73 1.44
C GLN A 98 -10.17 -6.42 1.13
N TRP A 99 -9.22 -7.03 1.85
CA TRP A 99 -7.80 -6.70 1.71
C TRP A 99 -6.97 -7.68 0.88
N LYS A 100 -7.44 -8.92 0.69
CA LYS A 100 -6.76 -9.95 -0.14
C LYS A 100 -6.47 -9.48 -1.58
N GLY A 101 -7.32 -8.61 -2.12
CA GLY A 101 -7.18 -8.05 -3.47
C GLY A 101 -6.29 -6.81 -3.59
N ILE A 102 -5.79 -6.26 -2.48
CA ILE A 102 -5.17 -4.93 -2.48
C ILE A 102 -3.70 -5.01 -2.91
N LYS A 103 -3.28 -4.11 -3.81
CA LYS A 103 -1.92 -4.00 -4.33
C LYS A 103 -0.85 -3.97 -3.24
N GLY A 104 -1.03 -3.15 -2.20
CA GLY A 104 -0.09 -3.06 -1.08
C GLY A 104 0.06 -4.37 -0.28
N TYR A 105 -1.03 -5.10 -0.07
CA TYR A 105 -1.00 -6.43 0.57
C TYR A 105 -0.31 -7.45 -0.36
N ARG A 106 -0.64 -7.44 -1.65
CA ARG A 106 -0.02 -8.35 -2.64
C ARG A 106 1.49 -8.14 -2.78
N ILE A 107 1.96 -6.89 -2.81
CA ILE A 107 3.39 -6.56 -2.95
C ILE A 107 4.17 -6.90 -1.68
N ASN A 108 3.60 -6.63 -0.50
CA ASN A 108 4.33 -6.75 0.76
C ASN A 108 4.12 -8.07 1.50
N VAL A 109 3.08 -8.84 1.15
CA VAL A 109 2.69 -10.07 1.86
C VAL A 109 2.62 -11.27 0.91
N THR A 110 1.62 -11.33 0.02
CA THR A 110 1.38 -12.50 -0.83
C THR A 110 2.54 -12.79 -1.80
N GLY A 111 3.00 -11.79 -2.54
CA GLY A 111 4.07 -11.92 -3.53
C GLY A 111 5.38 -12.44 -2.92
N PRO A 112 5.93 -11.79 -1.88
CA PRO A 112 7.14 -12.27 -1.21
C PRO A 112 7.00 -13.69 -0.68
N MET A 113 5.85 -14.01 -0.07
CA MET A 113 5.61 -15.33 0.50
C MET A 113 5.51 -16.41 -0.58
N GLN A 114 4.82 -16.14 -1.69
CA GLN A 114 4.75 -17.10 -2.79
C GLN A 114 6.10 -17.31 -3.45
N THR A 115 6.89 -16.24 -3.64
CA THR A 115 8.24 -16.34 -4.21
C THR A 115 9.16 -17.20 -3.37
N LEU A 116 9.27 -16.95 -2.07
CA LEU A 116 10.10 -17.77 -1.19
C LEU A 116 9.50 -19.17 -1.00
N GLY A 117 8.18 -19.26 -0.81
CA GLY A 117 7.49 -20.53 -0.53
C GLY A 117 7.57 -21.57 -1.66
N LYS A 118 7.64 -21.10 -2.91
CA LYS A 118 7.80 -21.94 -4.11
C LYS A 118 9.26 -22.15 -4.53
N SER A 119 10.21 -21.45 -3.93
CA SER A 119 11.63 -21.62 -4.21
C SER A 119 12.19 -22.75 -3.33
N PRO A 120 12.67 -23.88 -3.89
CA PRO A 120 12.93 -25.12 -3.16
C PRO A 120 13.94 -25.00 -2.00
N GLU A 121 14.83 -24.02 -2.02
CA GLU A 121 15.86 -23.82 -1.00
C GLU A 121 15.41 -23.04 0.25
N PHE A 122 14.15 -22.56 0.29
CA PHE A 122 13.64 -21.71 1.38
C PHE A 122 12.70 -22.38 2.39
N PRO A 123 11.79 -23.33 2.02
CA PRO A 123 10.85 -23.92 2.97
C PRO A 123 11.47 -24.41 4.29
N GLY A 124 12.56 -25.17 4.23
CA GLY A 124 13.25 -25.65 5.44
C GLY A 124 13.84 -24.52 6.29
N ALA A 125 14.37 -23.46 5.65
CA ALA A 125 14.86 -22.29 6.36
C ALA A 125 13.72 -21.53 7.05
N ILE A 126 12.61 -21.31 6.35
CA ILE A 126 11.42 -20.61 6.87
C ILE A 126 10.90 -21.31 8.10
N VAL A 127 10.65 -22.63 8.01
CA VAL A 127 10.18 -23.43 9.14
C VAL A 127 11.13 -23.31 10.32
N ARG A 128 12.44 -23.54 10.13
CA ARG A 128 13.42 -23.46 11.21
C ARG A 128 13.41 -22.10 11.92
N TYR A 129 13.30 -21.02 11.14
CA TYR A 129 13.30 -19.66 11.68
C TYR A 129 12.07 -19.40 12.56
N VAL A 130 10.88 -19.75 12.07
CA VAL A 130 9.63 -19.47 12.77
C VAL A 130 9.42 -20.39 13.98
N GLU A 131 9.96 -21.61 13.97
CA GLU A 131 10.03 -22.46 15.17
C GLU A 131 10.88 -21.84 16.28
N CYS A 132 12.07 -21.35 15.92
CA CYS A 132 12.93 -20.66 16.87
C CYS A 132 12.24 -19.40 17.41
N LYS A 133 11.51 -18.68 16.55
CA LYS A 133 10.70 -17.53 16.96
C LYS A 133 9.61 -17.90 17.96
N CYS A 134 8.89 -19.01 17.74
CA CYS A 134 7.93 -19.55 18.72
C CYS A 134 8.59 -19.88 20.07
N LEU A 135 9.72 -20.60 20.05
CA LEU A 135 10.48 -20.93 21.27
C LEU A 135 10.92 -19.68 22.03
N VAL A 136 11.38 -18.66 21.31
CA VAL A 136 11.82 -17.40 21.90
C VAL A 136 10.64 -16.60 22.49
N GLY A 137 9.45 -16.78 21.93
CA GLY A 137 8.19 -16.32 22.50
C GLY A 137 7.63 -17.20 23.62
N GLY A 138 8.28 -18.30 23.99
CA GLY A 138 7.80 -19.20 25.07
C GLY A 138 6.70 -20.17 24.66
N VAL A 139 6.42 -20.30 23.36
CA VAL A 139 5.44 -21.21 22.79
C VAL A 139 6.06 -22.59 22.61
N THR A 140 5.38 -23.64 23.07
CA THR A 140 5.79 -25.04 22.90
C THR A 140 4.93 -25.78 21.89
N THR A 141 3.71 -25.29 21.62
CA THR A 141 2.75 -25.84 20.67
C THR A 141 2.10 -24.73 19.85
N SER A 142 2.00 -24.91 18.53
CA SER A 142 1.25 -24.01 17.64
C SER A 142 0.59 -24.80 16.50
N GLN A 143 -0.23 -24.12 15.69
CA GLN A 143 -0.60 -24.60 14.35
C GLN A 143 0.66 -24.82 13.51
N GLY A 144 0.60 -25.59 12.44
CA GLY A 144 1.81 -25.81 11.62
C GLY A 144 1.69 -25.56 10.15
N ILE A 145 2.75 -26.02 9.51
CA ILE A 145 3.16 -25.54 8.21
C ILE A 145 2.92 -26.66 7.22
N THR A 146 1.96 -26.44 6.33
CA THR A 146 1.59 -27.41 5.30
C THR A 146 2.55 -27.30 4.12
N LEU A 147 3.08 -28.45 3.68
CA LEU A 147 3.81 -28.59 2.43
C LEU A 147 2.97 -29.36 1.41
N ALA A 148 3.15 -29.05 0.13
CA ALA A 148 2.58 -29.83 -0.98
C ALA A 148 3.67 -30.24 -1.98
N ASN A 149 3.49 -31.38 -2.62
CA ASN A 149 4.34 -31.83 -3.73
C ASN A 149 3.66 -31.65 -5.10
N SER A 150 4.38 -31.95 -6.19
CA SER A 150 3.85 -31.90 -7.57
C SER A 150 2.68 -32.85 -7.85
N SER A 151 2.42 -33.82 -6.98
CA SER A 151 1.25 -34.72 -7.03
C SER A 151 0.09 -34.25 -6.14
N LEU A 152 0.13 -33.01 -5.63
CA LEU A 152 -0.83 -32.41 -4.69
C LEU A 152 -1.00 -33.19 -3.38
N THR A 153 -0.04 -34.07 -3.04
CA THR A 153 0.01 -34.69 -1.72
C THR A 153 0.42 -33.61 -0.71
N LYS A 154 -0.44 -33.37 0.28
CA LYS A 154 -0.15 -32.46 1.41
C LYS A 154 0.46 -33.25 2.58
N LYS A 155 1.41 -32.66 3.29
CA LYS A 155 1.90 -33.13 4.60
C LYS A 155 2.16 -31.94 5.51
N VAL A 156 2.02 -32.12 6.82
CA VAL A 156 2.47 -31.11 7.79
C VAL A 156 3.97 -31.27 8.04
N PHE A 157 4.67 -30.13 8.20
CA PHE A 157 6.09 -30.13 8.53
C PHE A 157 6.32 -30.49 10.01
N HIS A 158 7.17 -31.48 10.27
CA HIS A 158 7.58 -31.87 11.63
C HIS A 158 8.93 -31.25 12.02
N GLY A 159 8.95 -30.46 13.09
CA GLY A 159 10.18 -29.96 13.67
C GLY A 159 10.19 -30.03 15.19
N ILE A 160 10.63 -28.98 15.85
CA ILE A 160 10.91 -28.95 17.30
C ILE A 160 9.73 -28.43 18.13
N ILE A 161 8.84 -27.64 17.50
CA ILE A 161 7.58 -27.18 18.10
C ILE A 161 6.50 -28.23 17.84
N ARG A 162 5.65 -28.47 18.84
CA ARG A 162 4.53 -29.39 18.70
C ARG A 162 3.46 -28.79 17.78
N ASN A 163 3.00 -29.61 16.85
CA ASN A 163 1.94 -29.28 15.90
C ASN A 163 0.58 -29.82 16.37
N VAL A 164 -0.51 -29.10 16.12
CA VAL A 164 -1.87 -29.55 16.52
C VAL A 164 -2.56 -30.41 15.45
N GLU A 165 -2.15 -30.30 14.19
CA GLU A 165 -2.69 -31.03 13.05
C GLU A 165 -2.16 -32.46 12.91
N GLU A 166 -0.87 -32.68 13.17
CA GLU A 166 -0.18 -33.98 13.13
C GLU A 166 0.71 -34.11 14.38
N THR A 167 0.18 -34.72 15.44
CA THR A 167 0.89 -34.82 16.74
C THR A 167 1.82 -36.04 16.81
N ASN A 168 1.49 -37.11 16.07
CA ASN A 168 2.12 -38.43 16.17
C ASN A 168 2.26 -38.96 17.62
N GLU A 169 1.32 -38.60 18.50
CA GLU A 169 1.27 -39.04 19.90
C GLU A 169 -0.16 -39.49 20.26
N ASP A 170 -0.33 -40.76 20.65
CA ASP A 170 -1.64 -41.39 20.89
C ASP A 170 -2.52 -40.67 21.93
N ASP A 171 -1.88 -40.01 22.91
CA ASP A 171 -2.53 -39.27 23.99
C ASP A 171 -2.85 -37.82 23.63
N LEU A 172 -2.44 -37.35 22.44
CA LEU A 172 -2.65 -35.98 21.95
C LEU A 172 -3.51 -36.00 20.68
N PRO A 173 -4.85 -35.94 20.80
CA PRO A 173 -5.73 -35.90 19.64
C PRO A 173 -5.46 -34.75 18.67
N GLU A 174 -5.46 -35.03 17.37
CA GLU A 174 -5.26 -34.04 16.31
C GLU A 174 -6.46 -33.12 16.12
N ALA A 175 -6.19 -31.89 15.68
CA ALA A 175 -7.17 -30.88 15.32
C ALA A 175 -7.05 -30.53 13.83
N LEU A 176 -8.16 -30.15 13.19
CA LEU A 176 -8.13 -29.66 11.82
C LEU A 176 -8.20 -28.13 11.79
N THR A 177 -7.33 -27.54 10.98
CA THR A 177 -7.17 -26.10 10.76
C THR A 177 -7.41 -25.74 9.30
N LYS A 178 -7.39 -24.44 8.97
CA LYS A 178 -7.47 -23.91 7.58
C LYS A 178 -8.69 -24.40 6.81
N ILE A 179 -9.86 -24.20 7.41
CA ILE A 179 -11.11 -24.74 6.87
C ILE A 179 -11.90 -23.61 6.25
N ALA A 180 -12.45 -23.88 5.05
CA ALA A 180 -13.33 -22.95 4.36
C ALA A 180 -14.53 -22.55 5.22
N ASP A 181 -14.99 -21.31 5.01
CA ASP A 181 -16.19 -20.80 5.65
C ASP A 181 -17.42 -21.66 5.31
N VAL A 182 -18.33 -21.78 6.26
CA VAL A 182 -19.61 -22.44 6.04
C VAL A 182 -20.54 -21.48 5.29
N THR A 183 -20.85 -21.83 4.05
CA THR A 183 -21.79 -21.08 3.20
C THR A 183 -23.24 -21.49 3.48
N SER A 184 -24.18 -20.68 2.99
CA SER A 184 -25.61 -20.95 3.17
C SER A 184 -26.00 -22.34 2.64
N GLY A 185 -26.70 -23.13 3.46
CA GLY A 185 -27.06 -24.52 3.14
C GLY A 185 -25.99 -25.57 3.50
N GLY A 186 -24.77 -25.16 3.87
CA GLY A 186 -23.68 -26.06 4.25
C GLY A 186 -23.70 -26.56 5.70
N ALA A 187 -24.60 -26.03 6.55
CA ALA A 187 -24.63 -26.29 7.99
C ALA A 187 -24.69 -27.78 8.36
N GLN A 188 -25.54 -28.55 7.68
CA GLN A 188 -25.72 -29.98 7.98
C GLN A 188 -24.46 -30.78 7.64
N ALA A 189 -23.89 -30.58 6.46
CA ALA A 189 -22.65 -31.22 6.04
C ALA A 189 -21.47 -30.86 6.97
N PHE A 190 -21.40 -29.59 7.38
CA PHE A 190 -20.41 -29.15 8.37
C PHE A 190 -20.60 -29.86 9.71
N LYS A 191 -21.83 -29.95 10.21
CA LYS A 191 -22.14 -30.68 11.46
C LYS A 191 -21.76 -32.15 11.38
N ASP A 192 -22.05 -32.82 10.26
CA ASP A 192 -21.73 -34.22 10.06
C ASP A 192 -20.21 -34.43 10.10
N SER A 193 -19.43 -33.55 9.48
CA SER A 193 -17.96 -33.61 9.53
C SER A 193 -17.37 -33.35 10.94
N LEU A 194 -18.08 -32.67 11.85
CA LEU A 194 -17.64 -32.57 13.26
C LEU A 194 -17.76 -33.90 14.01
N SER A 195 -18.51 -34.88 13.50
CA SER A 195 -18.64 -36.19 14.13
C SER A 195 -17.38 -37.06 13.95
N GLU A 196 -16.67 -36.91 12.83
CA GLU A 196 -15.52 -37.74 12.45
C GLU A 196 -14.17 -37.26 13.02
N ILE A 197 -14.06 -35.97 13.34
CA ILE A 197 -12.82 -35.30 13.80
C ILE A 197 -12.91 -34.97 15.30
N LYS A 198 -11.78 -34.76 16.00
CA LYS A 198 -11.79 -34.42 17.43
C LYS A 198 -11.97 -32.93 17.71
N THR A 199 -11.21 -32.02 17.09
CA THR A 199 -11.39 -30.55 17.22
C THR A 199 -11.20 -29.83 15.89
N ARG A 200 -11.96 -28.76 15.65
CA ARG A 200 -11.96 -27.96 14.42
C ARG A 200 -11.70 -26.49 14.73
N LEU A 201 -10.58 -25.95 14.25
CA LEU A 201 -10.19 -24.54 14.39
C LEU A 201 -10.59 -23.80 13.10
N LEU A 202 -11.65 -23.00 13.16
CA LEU A 202 -12.29 -22.36 12.01
C LEU A 202 -12.27 -20.85 12.14
N HIS A 203 -11.82 -20.11 11.11
CA HIS A 203 -12.04 -18.66 11.05
C HIS A 203 -13.54 -18.39 11.07
N LEU A 204 -14.03 -17.71 12.10
CA LEU A 204 -15.46 -17.56 12.33
C LEU A 204 -15.76 -16.09 12.61
N ALA A 205 -16.50 -15.46 11.70
CA ALA A 205 -16.80 -14.03 11.76
C ALA A 205 -15.53 -13.15 11.89
N GLU A 206 -14.56 -13.37 11.00
CA GLU A 206 -13.35 -12.56 10.87
C GLU A 206 -13.66 -11.20 10.21
N GLY A 207 -14.10 -10.25 11.03
CA GLY A 207 -14.53 -8.92 10.62
C GLY A 207 -15.51 -8.33 11.63
N VAL A 208 -16.15 -7.22 11.26
CA VAL A 208 -17.11 -6.48 12.12
C VAL A 208 -18.41 -6.14 11.38
N ASP A 209 -18.62 -6.65 10.16
CA ASP A 209 -19.85 -6.43 9.39
C ASP A 209 -20.75 -7.67 9.31
N GLU A 210 -21.96 -7.45 8.76
CA GLU A 210 -22.96 -8.51 8.58
C GLU A 210 -22.47 -9.66 7.70
N ARG A 211 -21.54 -9.41 6.76
CA ARG A 211 -20.96 -10.47 5.93
C ARG A 211 -20.09 -11.39 6.77
N ALA A 212 -19.20 -10.84 7.60
CA ALA A 212 -18.42 -11.63 8.54
C ALA A 212 -19.34 -12.43 9.48
N ARG A 213 -20.34 -11.77 10.08
CA ARG A 213 -21.33 -12.41 10.94
C ARG A 213 -22.11 -13.52 10.22
N SER A 214 -22.36 -13.41 8.92
CA SER A 214 -23.11 -14.40 8.15
C SER A 214 -22.49 -15.79 8.18
N PHE A 215 -21.16 -15.91 8.30
CA PHE A 215 -20.49 -17.20 8.41
C PHE A 215 -20.84 -17.94 9.72
N PHE A 216 -21.18 -17.20 10.77
CA PHE A 216 -21.75 -17.78 11.99
C PHE A 216 -23.22 -18.14 11.82
N THR A 217 -24.05 -17.24 11.29
CA THR A 217 -25.49 -17.52 11.14
C THR A 217 -25.76 -18.65 10.14
N ASN A 218 -24.86 -18.88 9.18
CA ASN A 218 -24.88 -20.03 8.28
C ASN A 218 -24.66 -21.37 9.00
N LEU A 219 -24.21 -21.40 10.26
CA LEU A 219 -24.17 -22.62 11.09
C LEU A 219 -25.56 -23.03 11.59
N LYS A 220 -26.58 -22.18 11.45
CA LYS A 220 -27.96 -22.51 11.83
C LYS A 220 -28.54 -23.51 10.83
N ILE A 221 -29.02 -24.65 11.33
CA ILE A 221 -29.71 -25.68 10.53
C ILE A 221 -31.22 -25.40 10.51
N ASN A 222 -31.80 -25.11 11.68
CA ASN A 222 -33.18 -24.67 11.86
C ASN A 222 -33.32 -23.92 13.21
N ASP A 223 -34.53 -23.51 13.58
CA ASP A 223 -34.78 -22.71 14.80
C ASP A 223 -34.34 -23.37 16.12
N HIS A 224 -34.09 -24.68 16.13
CA HIS A 224 -33.70 -25.43 17.32
C HIS A 224 -32.36 -26.18 17.17
N GLN A 225 -31.68 -26.07 16.03
CA GLN A 225 -30.48 -26.84 15.75
C GLN A 225 -29.40 -26.00 15.05
N TRP A 226 -28.19 -26.10 15.58
CA TRP A 226 -26.99 -25.49 15.04
C TRP A 226 -25.92 -26.55 14.73
N ALA A 227 -25.03 -26.21 13.82
CA ALA A 227 -23.81 -26.94 13.46
C ALA A 227 -22.64 -26.57 14.40
N ILE A 228 -22.96 -26.44 15.69
CA ILE A 228 -22.02 -26.11 16.77
C ILE A 228 -21.97 -27.31 17.71
N THR A 229 -20.77 -27.73 18.09
CA THR A 229 -20.52 -28.81 19.05
C THR A 229 -19.32 -28.44 19.92
N PRO A 230 -19.03 -29.19 21.01
CA PRO A 230 -17.81 -29.01 21.80
C PRO A 230 -16.49 -29.10 21.03
N LYS A 231 -16.54 -29.63 19.80
CA LYS A 231 -15.39 -29.78 18.92
C LYS A 231 -15.14 -28.56 18.04
N LEU A 232 -16.01 -27.55 18.06
CA LEU A 232 -15.86 -26.33 17.28
C LEU A 232 -15.12 -25.26 18.10
N ASN A 233 -14.04 -24.74 17.54
CA ASN A 233 -13.34 -23.55 18.02
C ASN A 233 -13.40 -22.47 16.93
N GLY A 234 -14.06 -21.35 17.23
CA GLY A 234 -14.11 -20.19 16.34
C GLY A 234 -12.92 -19.26 16.55
N ILE A 235 -12.12 -19.03 15.52
CA ILE A 235 -11.00 -18.09 15.50
C ILE A 235 -11.53 -16.69 15.19
N HIS A 236 -11.00 -15.67 15.86
CA HIS A 236 -11.43 -14.27 15.89
C HIS A 236 -12.77 -14.06 16.60
N CYS A 237 -13.87 -14.57 16.04
CA CYS A 237 -15.24 -14.29 16.51
C CYS A 237 -15.54 -12.78 16.65
N ALA A 238 -14.87 -11.93 15.86
CA ALA A 238 -14.92 -10.48 16.00
C ALA A 238 -16.29 -9.90 15.59
N GLY A 239 -16.95 -10.52 14.62
CA GLY A 239 -18.25 -10.08 14.10
C GLY A 239 -19.46 -10.70 14.81
N LEU A 240 -19.25 -11.48 15.87
CA LEU A 240 -20.33 -12.05 16.67
C LEU A 240 -20.94 -11.00 17.59
N GLU A 241 -22.26 -10.94 17.64
CA GLU A 241 -23.00 -10.11 18.59
C GLU A 241 -23.14 -10.82 19.96
N PRO A 242 -23.47 -10.10 21.06
CA PRO A 242 -23.63 -10.69 22.39
C PRO A 242 -24.53 -11.94 22.46
N GLU A 243 -25.62 -11.95 21.70
CA GLU A 243 -26.58 -13.04 21.53
C GLU A 243 -25.99 -14.25 20.79
N ASP A 244 -25.05 -14.03 19.86
CA ASP A 244 -24.37 -15.08 19.13
C ASP A 244 -23.43 -15.86 20.07
N PHE A 245 -22.77 -15.17 21.02
CA PHE A 245 -21.97 -15.83 22.06
C PHE A 245 -22.80 -16.72 22.98
N LYS A 246 -24.06 -16.34 23.25
CA LYS A 246 -24.98 -17.22 23.97
C LYS A 246 -25.24 -18.51 23.19
N ILE A 247 -25.52 -18.40 21.90
CA ILE A 247 -25.78 -19.55 21.03
C ILE A 247 -24.54 -20.46 20.95
N LEU A 248 -23.36 -19.87 20.75
CA LEU A 248 -22.09 -20.59 20.72
C LEU A 248 -21.87 -21.37 22.03
N GLY A 249 -22.12 -20.73 23.18
CA GLY A 249 -21.91 -21.32 24.51
C GLY A 249 -22.93 -22.38 24.88
N ASP A 250 -24.22 -22.15 24.58
CA ASP A 250 -25.30 -23.13 24.82
C ASP A 250 -25.04 -24.45 24.08
N HIS A 251 -24.32 -24.41 22.95
CA HIS A 251 -23.95 -25.59 22.15
C HIS A 251 -22.52 -26.11 22.43
N GLY A 252 -21.84 -25.54 23.42
CA GLY A 252 -20.52 -25.96 23.88
C GLY A 252 -19.34 -25.52 23.02
N GLY A 253 -19.53 -24.59 22.09
CA GLY A 253 -18.45 -24.05 21.26
C GLY A 253 -17.40 -23.29 22.08
N SER A 254 -16.18 -23.23 21.54
CA SER A 254 -15.05 -22.48 22.11
C SER A 254 -14.54 -21.43 21.12
N MET A 255 -13.63 -20.56 21.55
CA MET A 255 -13.03 -19.56 20.66
C MET A 255 -11.53 -19.37 20.86
N THR A 256 -10.86 -18.90 19.81
CA THR A 256 -9.49 -18.38 19.84
C THR A 256 -9.50 -16.91 19.49
N TRP A 257 -8.99 -16.08 20.39
CA TRP A 257 -9.05 -14.63 20.33
C TRP A 257 -7.69 -14.04 19.93
N SER A 258 -7.72 -13.13 18.95
CA SER A 258 -6.53 -12.46 18.39
C SER A 258 -6.74 -10.95 18.38
N PRO A 259 -6.80 -10.30 19.56
CA PRO A 259 -7.18 -8.91 19.66
C PRO A 259 -6.32 -7.95 18.83
N LEU A 260 -5.00 -8.16 18.73
CA LEU A 260 -4.18 -7.18 18.03
C LEU A 260 -4.55 -7.09 16.55
N SER A 261 -4.59 -8.22 15.83
CA SER A 261 -4.95 -8.20 14.41
C SER A 261 -6.36 -7.69 14.17
N ASN A 262 -7.30 -7.96 15.08
CA ASN A 262 -8.67 -7.46 14.94
C ASN A 262 -8.73 -5.94 15.08
N LEU A 263 -8.06 -5.38 16.08
CA LEU A 263 -8.00 -3.93 16.28
C LEU A 263 -7.30 -3.22 15.11
N VAL A 264 -6.22 -3.82 14.59
CA VAL A 264 -5.43 -3.29 13.47
C VAL A 264 -6.24 -3.31 12.17
N LEU A 265 -6.81 -4.47 11.82
CA LEU A 265 -7.47 -4.68 10.54
C LEU A 265 -8.93 -4.22 10.54
N TYR A 266 -9.65 -4.33 11.65
CA TYR A 266 -11.11 -4.14 11.71
C TYR A 266 -11.57 -3.01 12.63
N GLY A 267 -10.66 -2.45 13.45
CA GLY A 267 -10.96 -1.36 14.39
C GLY A 267 -11.74 -1.77 15.64
N GLY A 268 -12.08 -3.05 15.76
CA GLY A 268 -12.74 -3.64 16.92
C GLY A 268 -12.32 -5.10 17.08
N THR A 269 -12.59 -5.67 18.25
CA THR A 269 -12.32 -7.09 18.54
C THR A 269 -13.56 -7.75 19.16
N ALA A 270 -13.52 -9.06 19.37
CA ALA A 270 -14.64 -9.85 19.90
C ALA A 270 -15.19 -9.28 21.22
N HIS A 271 -16.51 -9.41 21.43
CA HIS A 271 -17.18 -9.03 22.68
C HIS A 271 -16.83 -10.00 23.83
N ILE A 272 -15.62 -9.87 24.37
CA ILE A 272 -15.05 -10.77 25.37
C ILE A 272 -15.86 -10.86 26.68
N LYS A 273 -16.56 -9.80 27.07
CA LYS A 273 -17.45 -9.82 28.23
C LYS A 273 -18.62 -10.78 28.00
N SER A 274 -19.27 -10.70 26.84
CA SER A 274 -20.34 -11.62 26.44
C SER A 274 -19.83 -13.05 26.32
N ALA A 275 -18.63 -13.25 25.77
CA ALA A 275 -18.00 -14.57 25.71
C ALA A 275 -17.80 -15.18 27.12
N LYS A 276 -17.27 -14.38 28.07
CA LYS A 276 -17.09 -14.79 29.47
C LYS A 276 -18.41 -15.11 30.16
N GLU A 277 -19.41 -14.24 30.05
CA GLU A 277 -20.74 -14.42 30.66
C GLU A 277 -21.47 -15.66 30.15
N ASN A 278 -21.19 -16.08 28.91
CA ASN A 278 -21.75 -17.29 28.31
C ASN A 278 -20.84 -18.53 28.46
N ASN A 279 -19.84 -18.48 29.36
CA ASN A 279 -18.93 -19.60 29.68
C ASN A 279 -18.17 -20.15 28.46
N ILE A 280 -17.87 -19.31 27.46
CA ILE A 280 -17.04 -19.71 26.32
C ILE A 280 -15.61 -19.95 26.80
N LEU A 281 -15.03 -21.07 26.39
CA LEU A 281 -13.62 -21.34 26.62
C LEU A 281 -12.79 -20.56 25.60
N ILE A 282 -11.88 -19.70 26.08
CA ILE A 282 -11.11 -18.77 25.25
C ILE A 282 -9.62 -19.18 25.26
N ALA A 283 -9.04 -19.34 24.07
CA ALA A 283 -7.59 -19.37 23.86
C ALA A 283 -7.11 -18.08 23.18
N LEU A 284 -5.80 -17.83 23.15
CA LEU A 284 -5.20 -16.74 22.37
C LEU A 284 -4.46 -17.26 21.13
N GLY A 285 -4.32 -16.40 20.13
CA GLY A 285 -3.44 -16.63 18.99
C GLY A 285 -2.88 -15.34 18.42
N SER A 286 -1.61 -15.34 18.01
CA SER A 286 -0.95 -14.13 17.49
C SER A 286 -1.39 -13.76 16.07
N ASP A 287 -2.11 -14.66 15.39
CA ASP A 287 -2.52 -14.54 13.98
C ASP A 287 -1.30 -14.56 13.03
N TRP A 288 -0.50 -13.50 12.97
CA TRP A 288 0.69 -13.41 12.11
C TRP A 288 1.42 -12.06 12.26
N SER A 289 2.74 -12.03 12.00
CA SER A 289 3.56 -10.81 12.04
C SER A 289 3.07 -9.63 11.18
N PRO A 290 2.50 -9.81 9.97
CA PRO A 290 2.11 -8.68 9.12
C PRO A 290 1.02 -7.79 9.70
N SER A 291 0.15 -8.29 10.58
CA SER A 291 -0.92 -7.46 11.16
C SER A 291 -1.34 -7.79 12.59
N GLY A 292 -0.91 -8.93 13.13
CA GLY A 292 -1.10 -9.35 14.50
C GLY A 292 0.16 -9.21 15.34
N SER A 293 0.24 -9.99 16.42
CA SER A 293 1.39 -9.96 17.33
C SER A 293 2.58 -10.71 16.75
N LYS A 294 3.78 -10.26 17.10
CA LYS A 294 5.04 -10.92 16.70
C LYS A 294 5.20 -12.27 17.40
N ASN A 295 4.62 -12.42 18.59
CA ASN A 295 4.53 -13.67 19.34
C ASN A 295 3.44 -13.62 20.44
N LEU A 296 3.15 -14.78 21.02
CA LEU A 296 2.06 -14.94 21.99
C LEU A 296 2.25 -14.15 23.31
N LEU A 297 3.49 -13.80 23.69
CA LEU A 297 3.71 -12.92 24.86
C LEU A 297 3.20 -11.52 24.60
N GLU A 298 3.33 -11.02 23.37
CA GLU A 298 2.77 -9.74 22.97
C GLU A 298 1.25 -9.82 22.91
N GLU A 299 0.69 -10.86 22.31
CA GLU A 299 -0.78 -11.05 22.24
C GLU A 299 -1.40 -11.13 23.64
N LEU A 300 -0.74 -11.81 24.59
CA LEU A 300 -1.18 -11.86 25.99
C LEU A 300 -1.22 -10.48 26.66
N LYS A 301 -0.30 -9.56 26.30
CA LYS A 301 -0.32 -8.18 26.79
C LYS A 301 -1.45 -7.38 26.17
N VAL A 302 -1.70 -7.57 24.87
CA VAL A 302 -2.83 -6.92 24.20
C VAL A 302 -4.15 -7.40 24.79
N ALA A 303 -4.31 -8.70 25.00
CA ALA A 303 -5.47 -9.29 25.67
C ALA A 303 -5.66 -8.72 27.10
N TYR A 304 -4.58 -8.57 27.86
CA TYR A 304 -4.61 -7.91 29.17
C TYR A 304 -5.09 -6.46 29.06
N LEU A 305 -4.52 -5.68 28.14
CA LEU A 305 -4.86 -4.27 27.96
C LEU A 305 -6.32 -4.06 27.53
N VAL A 306 -6.83 -4.90 26.62
CA VAL A 306 -8.26 -4.88 26.23
C VAL A 306 -9.14 -5.29 27.40
N SER A 307 -8.78 -6.34 28.13
CA SER A 307 -9.52 -6.78 29.33
C SER A 307 -9.61 -5.69 30.39
N GLU A 308 -8.53 -4.92 30.60
CA GLU A 308 -8.40 -3.91 31.65
C GLU A 308 -9.10 -2.58 31.32
N HIS A 309 -9.17 -2.21 30.04
CA HIS A 309 -9.51 -0.84 29.63
C HIS A 309 -10.68 -0.68 28.66
N GLU A 310 -11.11 -1.74 27.97
CA GLU A 310 -12.23 -1.64 27.01
C GLU A 310 -13.60 -1.54 27.70
N TYR A 311 -13.71 -2.01 28.93
CA TYR A 311 -14.95 -2.06 29.71
C TYR A 311 -14.80 -1.28 31.03
N ASP A 312 -15.93 -0.99 31.70
CA ASP A 312 -15.95 -0.23 32.97
C ASP A 312 -15.13 -0.90 34.10
N GLU A 313 -15.01 -2.23 34.05
CA GLU A 313 -14.25 -3.04 35.00
C GLU A 313 -13.43 -4.10 34.25
N PRO A 314 -12.27 -4.52 34.79
CA PRO A 314 -11.46 -5.57 34.20
C PRO A 314 -12.25 -6.88 33.98
N VAL A 315 -12.29 -7.36 32.73
CA VAL A 315 -13.12 -8.53 32.36
C VAL A 315 -12.53 -9.83 32.90
N PHE A 316 -11.21 -10.02 32.77
CA PHE A 316 -10.49 -11.22 33.19
C PHE A 316 -9.46 -10.90 34.29
N SER A 317 -9.34 -11.81 35.25
CA SER A 317 -8.21 -11.84 36.17
C SER A 317 -6.91 -12.26 35.47
N ASN A 318 -5.77 -11.92 36.06
CA ASN A 318 -4.46 -12.33 35.54
C ASN A 318 -4.34 -13.85 35.38
N GLU A 319 -4.92 -14.63 36.31
CA GLU A 319 -4.93 -16.09 36.21
C GLU A 319 -5.75 -16.57 35.00
N GLU A 320 -6.95 -16.00 34.77
CA GLU A 320 -7.79 -16.34 33.62
C GLU A 320 -7.06 -16.06 32.30
N LEU A 321 -6.38 -14.91 32.17
CA LEU A 321 -5.58 -14.59 30.98
C LEU A 321 -4.43 -15.59 30.76
N VAL A 322 -3.73 -15.99 31.82
CA VAL A 322 -2.67 -17.03 31.72
C VAL A 322 -3.26 -18.40 31.36
N ARG A 323 -4.48 -18.72 31.80
CA ARG A 323 -5.19 -19.93 31.36
C ARG A 323 -5.47 -19.93 29.85
N MET A 324 -5.69 -18.77 29.22
CA MET A 324 -5.93 -18.66 27.77
C MET A 324 -4.72 -19.06 26.91
N VAL A 325 -3.52 -19.09 27.49
CA VAL A 325 -2.29 -19.55 26.80
C VAL A 325 -1.76 -20.87 27.34
N THR A 326 -2.45 -21.51 28.30
CA THR A 326 -2.03 -22.78 28.93
C THR A 326 -3.16 -23.80 28.99
N CYS A 327 -4.02 -23.76 30.01
CA CYS A 327 -5.04 -24.79 30.24
C CYS A 327 -6.19 -24.76 29.23
N ASN A 328 -6.65 -23.58 28.85
CA ASN A 328 -7.80 -23.43 27.95
C ASN A 328 -7.50 -24.02 26.57
N PRO A 329 -6.38 -23.69 25.90
CA PRO A 329 -6.07 -24.29 24.62
C PRO A 329 -5.85 -25.80 24.71
N ALA A 330 -5.23 -26.31 25.78
CA ALA A 330 -5.14 -27.75 26.01
C ALA A 330 -6.52 -28.40 26.10
N LYS A 331 -7.46 -27.80 26.84
CA LYS A 331 -8.83 -28.32 26.96
C LYS A 331 -9.64 -28.20 25.66
N ILE A 332 -9.42 -27.17 24.85
CA ILE A 332 -10.04 -27.02 23.52
C ILE A 332 -9.60 -28.16 22.59
N LEU A 333 -8.33 -28.54 22.67
CA LEU A 333 -7.76 -29.65 21.89
C LEU A 333 -8.08 -31.03 22.48
N GLY A 334 -8.57 -31.12 23.73
CA GLY A 334 -8.75 -32.39 24.43
C GLY A 334 -7.44 -32.98 25.00
N TRP A 335 -6.47 -32.12 25.30
CA TRP A 335 -5.12 -32.43 25.77
C TRP A 335 -4.93 -32.20 27.28
N GLU A 336 -5.98 -31.82 28.00
CA GLU A 336 -5.90 -31.39 29.41
C GLU A 336 -5.38 -32.48 30.38
N ALA A 337 -5.37 -33.74 29.95
CA ALA A 337 -4.79 -34.85 30.71
C ALA A 337 -3.26 -34.96 30.54
N ALA A 338 -2.69 -34.31 29.53
CA ALA A 338 -1.29 -34.46 29.13
C ALA A 338 -0.50 -33.13 29.13
N LEU A 339 -1.17 -32.01 28.84
CA LEU A 339 -0.57 -30.68 28.66
C LEU A 339 -1.46 -29.56 29.24
N GLY A 340 -0.90 -28.36 29.35
CA GLY A 340 -1.62 -27.15 29.81
C GLY A 340 -1.61 -26.92 31.33
N SER A 341 -1.24 -27.93 32.13
CA SER A 341 -0.91 -27.81 33.56
C SER A 341 0.38 -28.58 33.91
N LEU A 342 0.91 -28.35 35.11
CA LEU A 342 2.04 -29.10 35.67
C LEU A 342 1.51 -30.02 36.77
N GLU A 343 1.19 -31.25 36.40
CA GLU A 343 0.70 -32.28 37.32
C GLU A 343 1.46 -33.59 37.10
N VAL A 344 1.40 -34.49 38.08
CA VAL A 344 2.06 -35.80 37.98
C VAL A 344 1.41 -36.62 36.86
N GLY A 345 2.23 -37.20 35.98
CA GLY A 345 1.81 -37.95 34.80
C GLY A 345 1.77 -37.12 33.52
N MET A 346 1.83 -35.79 33.60
CA MET A 346 1.80 -34.91 32.42
C MET A 346 3.16 -34.78 31.75
N LYS A 347 3.15 -34.38 30.47
CA LYS A 347 4.36 -34.08 29.71
C LYS A 347 5.02 -32.81 30.26
N ALA A 348 6.34 -32.81 30.32
CA ALA A 348 7.14 -31.75 30.90
C ALA A 348 7.39 -30.59 29.91
N ASP A 349 6.32 -30.04 29.35
CA ASP A 349 6.34 -28.81 28.57
C ASP A 349 6.29 -27.63 29.53
N MET A 350 7.38 -26.86 29.61
CA MET A 350 7.55 -25.86 30.66
C MET A 350 8.19 -24.58 30.15
N LEU A 351 7.71 -23.47 30.70
CA LEU A 351 8.27 -22.13 30.52
C LEU A 351 8.81 -21.62 31.85
N ILE A 352 10.02 -21.06 31.85
CA ILE A 352 10.63 -20.47 33.04
C ILE A 352 10.77 -18.96 32.86
N VAL A 353 10.09 -18.17 33.69
CA VAL A 353 10.12 -16.70 33.70
C VAL A 353 10.96 -16.18 34.87
N HIS A 354 11.78 -15.15 34.66
CA HIS A 354 12.67 -14.60 35.67
C HIS A 354 11.97 -14.06 36.94
N GLY A 355 12.51 -14.43 38.11
CA GLY A 355 12.09 -13.92 39.42
C GLY A 355 11.11 -14.81 40.19
N TYR A 356 10.93 -14.50 41.49
CA TYR A 356 10.19 -15.34 42.45
C TYR A 356 9.12 -14.60 43.26
N THR A 357 9.04 -13.27 43.13
CA THR A 357 8.20 -12.39 43.95
C THR A 357 7.03 -11.82 43.15
N GLY A 358 6.06 -11.22 43.85
CA GLY A 358 4.85 -10.61 43.27
C GLY A 358 3.81 -11.64 42.81
N ASP A 359 2.75 -11.16 42.16
CA ASP A 359 1.77 -12.01 41.49
C ASP A 359 2.46 -12.85 40.39
N PRO A 360 2.42 -14.19 40.45
CA PRO A 360 2.95 -15.01 39.37
C PRO A 360 2.25 -14.80 38.04
N PHE A 361 0.93 -14.63 38.01
CA PHE A 361 0.20 -14.57 36.74
C PHE A 361 0.51 -13.28 35.99
N TYR A 362 0.45 -12.13 36.67
CA TYR A 362 0.93 -10.86 36.12
C TYR A 362 2.41 -10.88 35.72
N LYS A 363 3.24 -11.73 36.36
CA LYS A 363 4.64 -11.90 35.97
C LYS A 363 4.80 -12.55 34.59
N LEU A 364 3.90 -13.45 34.19
CA LEU A 364 3.91 -13.98 32.84
C LEU A 364 3.38 -12.95 31.83
N ILE A 365 2.31 -12.21 32.18
CA ILE A 365 1.75 -11.15 31.32
C ILE A 365 2.82 -10.08 31.00
N GLN A 366 3.55 -9.60 32.00
CA GLN A 366 4.63 -8.62 31.81
C GLN A 366 5.90 -9.21 31.18
N ALA A 367 6.00 -10.53 31.02
CA ALA A 367 7.23 -11.17 30.57
C ALA A 367 7.53 -10.77 29.11
N THR A 368 8.78 -10.40 28.88
CA THR A 368 9.36 -10.23 27.54
C THR A 368 10.29 -11.41 27.23
N GLU A 369 10.80 -11.50 26.01
CA GLU A 369 11.71 -12.55 25.55
C GLU A 369 13.02 -12.59 26.38
N ILE A 370 13.46 -11.45 26.92
CA ILE A 370 14.59 -11.36 27.85
C ILE A 370 14.27 -12.01 29.20
N SER A 371 13.01 -11.97 29.63
CA SER A 371 12.55 -12.53 30.91
C SER A 371 12.53 -14.06 30.90
N LEU A 372 12.49 -14.70 29.73
CA LEU A 372 12.47 -16.14 29.59
C LEU A 372 13.86 -16.77 29.84
N LEU A 373 13.91 -17.72 30.75
CA LEU A 373 15.14 -18.37 31.23
C LEU A 373 15.36 -19.75 30.60
N GLY A 374 14.27 -20.44 30.28
CA GLY A 374 14.26 -21.81 29.75
C GLY A 374 12.88 -22.21 29.23
N ILE A 375 12.86 -22.85 28.07
CA ILE A 375 11.69 -23.40 27.39
C ILE A 375 11.96 -24.88 27.15
N PHE A 376 11.05 -25.72 27.61
CA PHE A 376 11.15 -27.18 27.59
C PHE A 376 9.99 -27.76 26.80
N ILE A 377 10.28 -28.75 25.95
CA ILE A 377 9.30 -29.56 25.24
C ILE A 377 9.64 -31.01 25.52
N ASN A 378 8.68 -31.79 26.02
CA ASN A 378 8.88 -33.15 26.53
C ASN A 378 10.10 -33.26 27.48
N GLY A 379 10.27 -32.27 28.38
CA GLY A 379 11.37 -32.22 29.34
C GLY A 379 12.76 -31.94 28.74
N VAL A 380 12.85 -31.62 27.46
CA VAL A 380 14.12 -31.26 26.79
C VAL A 380 14.23 -29.74 26.76
N PRO A 381 15.28 -29.10 27.30
CA PRO A 381 15.45 -27.66 27.17
C PRO A 381 15.79 -27.31 25.72
N ARG A 382 14.82 -26.75 24.99
CA ARG A 382 14.96 -26.36 23.58
C ARG A 382 15.59 -24.98 23.42
N CYS A 383 15.27 -24.04 24.32
CA CYS A 383 15.88 -22.72 24.38
C CYS A 383 16.10 -22.33 25.84
N ALA A 384 17.34 -22.06 26.26
CA ALA A 384 17.63 -21.71 27.66
C ALA A 384 18.90 -20.87 27.85
N GLN A 385 19.06 -20.29 29.04
CA GLN A 385 20.32 -19.69 29.46
C GLN A 385 21.38 -20.74 29.79
N SER A 386 22.66 -20.35 29.72
CA SER A 386 23.84 -21.19 30.03
C SER A 386 23.71 -21.98 31.34
N ARG A 387 23.14 -21.36 32.39
CA ARG A 387 23.01 -21.98 33.72
C ARG A 387 22.10 -23.21 33.74
N ILE A 388 21.14 -23.29 32.81
CA ILE A 388 20.24 -24.43 32.63
C ILE A 388 20.85 -25.36 31.60
N MET A 389 21.18 -24.86 30.39
CA MET A 389 21.64 -25.69 29.28
C MET A 389 22.88 -26.53 29.62
N LYS A 390 23.87 -25.98 30.33
CA LYS A 390 25.10 -26.70 30.72
C LYS A 390 24.89 -27.83 31.74
N LYS A 391 23.69 -27.95 32.33
CA LYS A 391 23.36 -29.05 33.24
C LYS A 391 22.97 -30.32 32.48
N PHE A 392 22.74 -30.21 31.17
CA PHE A 392 22.47 -31.32 30.29
C PHE A 392 23.75 -31.65 29.52
N ASN A 393 24.12 -32.93 29.49
CA ASN A 393 25.33 -33.43 28.81
C ASN A 393 25.11 -33.56 27.28
N PHE A 394 24.52 -32.54 26.67
CA PHE A 394 24.32 -32.49 25.24
C PHE A 394 25.64 -32.24 24.50
N ASN A 395 25.79 -32.86 23.33
CA ASN A 395 26.92 -32.58 22.46
C ASN A 395 26.87 -31.10 22.04
N SER A 396 27.95 -30.36 22.31
CA SER A 396 28.06 -28.94 22.01
C SER A 396 27.92 -28.61 20.51
N ALA A 397 28.15 -29.58 19.62
CA ALA A 397 27.93 -29.42 18.18
C ALA A 397 26.45 -29.21 17.80
N HIS A 398 25.51 -29.61 18.68
CA HIS A 398 24.08 -29.44 18.48
C HIS A 398 23.49 -28.25 19.26
N ILE A 399 24.36 -27.45 19.89
CA ILE A 399 23.94 -26.29 20.66
C ILE A 399 24.35 -25.02 19.93
N GLU A 400 23.35 -24.27 19.46
CA GLU A 400 23.55 -22.96 18.86
C GLU A 400 23.45 -21.86 19.93
N LYS A 401 24.22 -20.78 19.75
CA LYS A 401 24.22 -19.63 20.66
C LYS A 401 23.80 -18.39 19.91
N PHE A 402 22.87 -17.64 20.50
CA PHE A 402 22.46 -16.34 19.99
C PHE A 402 22.21 -15.37 21.16
N LYS A 403 21.94 -14.10 20.86
CA LYS A 403 21.67 -13.07 21.86
C LYS A 403 20.26 -12.53 21.69
N ILE A 404 19.65 -12.16 22.82
CA ILE A 404 18.47 -11.31 22.87
C ILE A 404 18.85 -10.12 23.76
N GLY A 405 19.02 -8.95 23.17
CA GLY A 405 19.65 -7.81 23.84
C GLY A 405 21.02 -8.18 24.41
N ASN A 406 21.21 -7.97 25.73
CA ASN A 406 22.46 -8.31 26.42
C ASN A 406 22.51 -9.76 26.94
N SER A 407 21.49 -10.57 26.68
CA SER A 407 21.33 -11.89 27.27
C SER A 407 21.62 -13.02 26.29
N THR A 408 22.62 -13.86 26.57
CA THR A 408 22.94 -15.02 25.73
C THR A 408 21.95 -16.17 25.94
N ARG A 409 21.45 -16.73 24.84
CA ARG A 409 20.56 -17.88 24.78
C ARG A 409 21.25 -19.04 24.05
N TYR A 410 20.84 -20.25 24.39
CA TYR A 410 21.34 -21.50 23.85
C TYR A 410 20.16 -22.30 23.30
N LEU A 411 20.22 -22.67 22.02
CA LEU A 411 19.21 -23.48 21.34
C LEU A 411 19.71 -24.91 21.18
N TYR A 412 18.84 -25.87 21.47
CA TYR A 412 19.06 -27.28 21.20
C TYR A 412 18.03 -27.77 20.18
N LEU A 413 18.47 -27.81 18.92
CA LEU A 413 17.62 -27.98 17.74
C LEU A 413 17.61 -29.41 17.17
N LYS A 414 18.27 -30.34 17.87
CA LYS A 414 18.38 -31.73 17.43
C LYS A 414 17.04 -32.45 17.60
N GLU A 415 16.61 -33.10 16.52
CA GLU A 415 15.50 -34.06 16.54
C GLU A 415 16.04 -35.50 16.48
N SER A 416 15.15 -36.47 16.67
CA SER A 416 15.47 -37.90 16.63
C SER A 416 15.21 -38.58 15.31
N ASP A 417 14.36 -37.99 14.47
CA ASP A 417 14.13 -38.49 13.12
C ASP A 417 15.37 -38.20 12.26
N PRO A 418 16.17 -39.22 11.88
CA PRO A 418 17.38 -39.04 11.09
C PRO A 418 17.09 -38.54 9.68
N ASP A 419 15.84 -38.65 9.21
CA ASP A 419 15.39 -38.19 7.89
C ASP A 419 14.76 -36.78 7.94
N ASN A 420 14.83 -36.08 9.08
CA ASN A 420 14.29 -34.73 9.22
C ASN A 420 15.10 -33.71 8.40
N MET A 421 14.42 -33.05 7.45
CA MET A 421 15.01 -32.04 6.55
C MET A 421 15.62 -30.83 7.27
N LEU A 422 15.31 -30.59 8.54
CA LEU A 422 15.86 -29.48 9.34
C LEU A 422 17.12 -29.84 10.11
N GLN A 423 17.53 -31.11 10.15
CA GLN A 423 18.58 -31.58 11.06
C GLN A 423 19.90 -30.80 10.93
N ASP A 424 20.21 -30.33 9.72
CA ASP A 424 21.43 -29.57 9.40
C ASP A 424 21.19 -28.06 9.21
N ILE A 425 19.99 -27.55 9.47
CA ILE A 425 19.65 -26.13 9.35
C ILE A 425 19.72 -25.48 10.73
N SER A 426 20.75 -24.66 10.97
CA SER A 426 20.84 -23.79 12.16
C SER A 426 19.94 -22.56 12.04
N LEU A 427 19.62 -21.90 13.16
CA LEU A 427 18.90 -20.63 13.17
C LEU A 427 19.64 -19.56 12.38
N LYS A 428 20.96 -19.46 12.54
CA LYS A 428 21.79 -18.53 11.77
C LYS A 428 21.71 -18.80 10.26
N MET A 429 21.83 -20.06 9.84
CA MET A 429 21.70 -20.42 8.43
C MET A 429 20.32 -20.07 7.87
N ALA A 430 19.27 -20.37 8.63
CA ALA A 430 17.90 -20.03 8.26
C ALA A 430 17.71 -18.51 8.13
N HIS A 431 18.16 -17.74 9.11
CA HIS A 431 18.15 -16.28 9.09
C HIS A 431 18.86 -15.72 7.87
N ASP A 432 20.12 -16.10 7.65
CA ASP A 432 20.96 -15.57 6.56
C ASP A 432 20.37 -15.93 5.19
N LYS A 433 19.79 -17.14 5.07
CA LYS A 433 19.13 -17.60 3.85
C LYS A 433 17.87 -16.79 3.55
N ILE A 434 16.96 -16.65 4.50
CA ILE A 434 15.70 -15.92 4.31
C ILE A 434 15.97 -14.44 4.08
N ALA A 435 16.86 -13.82 4.87
CA ALA A 435 17.24 -12.43 4.69
C ALA A 435 17.82 -12.20 3.29
N SER A 436 18.69 -13.10 2.81
CA SER A 436 19.19 -13.05 1.43
C SER A 436 18.06 -13.20 0.40
N GLY A 437 17.10 -14.10 0.62
CA GLY A 437 15.94 -14.26 -0.27
C GLY A 437 15.06 -13.02 -0.33
N LEU A 438 14.73 -12.43 0.82
CA LEU A 438 13.93 -11.21 0.91
C LEU A 438 14.62 -9.99 0.28
N GLN A 439 15.96 -9.95 0.29
CA GLN A 439 16.73 -8.91 -0.39
C GLN A 439 16.84 -9.13 -1.91
N ASN A 440 16.66 -10.36 -2.39
CA ASN A 440 16.74 -10.74 -3.81
C ASN A 440 15.39 -11.22 -4.36
N LEU A 441 14.28 -10.70 -3.83
CA LEU A 441 12.92 -11.12 -4.17
C LEU A 441 12.63 -11.05 -5.66
N ASN A 442 13.05 -9.96 -6.30
CA ASN A 442 12.91 -9.76 -7.73
C ASN A 442 13.59 -10.88 -8.54
N VAL A 443 14.82 -11.25 -8.19
CA VAL A 443 15.58 -12.30 -8.90
C VAL A 443 14.91 -13.67 -8.73
N LEU A 444 14.44 -13.99 -7.53
CA LEU A 444 13.73 -15.24 -7.27
C LEU A 444 12.39 -15.30 -8.02
N ALA A 445 11.65 -14.19 -8.01
CA ALA A 445 10.40 -14.07 -8.75
C ALA A 445 10.61 -14.24 -10.26
N THR A 446 11.66 -13.62 -10.84
CA THR A 446 11.99 -13.78 -12.26
C THR A 446 12.23 -15.23 -12.62
N LYS A 447 13.01 -15.97 -11.82
CA LYS A 447 13.29 -17.40 -12.08
C LYS A 447 12.02 -18.26 -12.10
N LEU A 448 11.09 -17.97 -11.18
CA LEU A 448 9.82 -18.70 -11.10
C LEU A 448 8.91 -18.36 -12.28
N GLU A 449 8.88 -17.10 -12.71
CA GLU A 449 8.11 -16.63 -13.87
C GLU A 449 8.67 -17.21 -15.19
N GLU A 450 9.99 -17.23 -15.35
CA GLU A 450 10.68 -17.82 -16.51
C GLU A 450 10.42 -19.33 -16.63
N ALA A 451 10.33 -20.05 -15.52
CA ALA A 451 10.05 -21.48 -15.51
C ALA A 451 8.60 -21.83 -15.92
N HIS A 452 7.66 -20.89 -15.77
CA HIS A 452 6.22 -21.16 -15.89
C HIS A 452 5.54 -20.52 -17.12
N GLY A 453 6.19 -19.58 -17.81
CA GLY A 453 5.66 -18.93 -19.02
C GLY A 453 4.44 -18.03 -18.81
N ASN A 454 3.99 -17.82 -17.56
CA ASN A 454 2.92 -16.88 -17.16
C ASN A 454 3.03 -16.55 -15.66
N ALA A 455 2.29 -15.54 -15.21
CA ALA A 455 2.42 -14.94 -13.88
C ALA A 455 2.25 -15.93 -12.72
N LEU A 456 3.06 -15.73 -11.67
CA LEU A 456 3.42 -16.59 -10.52
C LEU A 456 2.30 -17.26 -9.67
N LEU A 457 1.03 -17.25 -10.08
CA LEU A 457 -0.11 -17.18 -9.15
C LEU A 457 -1.09 -18.36 -9.12
N SER A 458 -0.83 -19.46 -9.82
CA SER A 458 -1.47 -20.73 -9.43
C SER A 458 -0.71 -21.29 -8.24
N ALA A 459 -1.36 -21.46 -7.09
CA ALA A 459 -0.73 -22.05 -5.91
C ALA A 459 -0.67 -23.58 -5.93
N SER A 460 -1.43 -24.23 -6.83
CA SER A 460 -1.25 -25.65 -7.16
C SER A 460 -0.08 -25.88 -8.09
N ASP A 461 0.36 -24.85 -8.81
CA ASP A 461 1.46 -24.99 -9.75
C ASP A 461 2.78 -25.01 -9.00
N ASN A 462 3.51 -26.08 -9.25
CA ASN A 462 4.88 -26.27 -8.82
C ASN A 462 5.78 -25.95 -10.01
N PRO A 463 6.13 -24.67 -10.23
CA PRO A 463 6.73 -24.24 -11.49
C PRO A 463 8.11 -24.83 -11.74
N LEU A 464 8.78 -25.28 -10.68
CA LEU A 464 10.10 -25.88 -10.74
C LEU A 464 10.05 -27.41 -10.66
N ASN A 465 8.85 -28.01 -10.67
CA ASN A 465 8.62 -29.45 -10.49
C ASN A 465 9.40 -30.03 -9.29
N THR A 466 9.42 -29.29 -8.20
CA THR A 466 10.18 -29.58 -6.98
C THR A 466 9.49 -30.63 -6.11
N GLU A 467 10.22 -31.29 -5.22
CA GLU A 467 9.60 -32.32 -4.37
C GLU A 467 8.60 -31.74 -3.37
N TRP A 468 8.85 -30.55 -2.79
CA TRP A 468 7.98 -29.94 -1.77
C TRP A 468 8.02 -28.41 -1.82
N ILE A 469 6.85 -27.77 -1.81
CA ILE A 469 6.65 -26.31 -1.70
C ILE A 469 5.76 -25.98 -0.50
N LEU A 470 5.87 -24.75 0.02
CA LEU A 470 4.99 -24.25 1.08
C LEU A 470 3.58 -23.99 0.54
N VAL A 471 2.57 -24.49 1.24
CA VAL A 471 1.17 -24.14 1.00
C VAL A 471 0.83 -22.92 1.84
N THR A 472 0.55 -21.80 1.17
CA THR A 472 0.09 -20.56 1.80
C THR A 472 -1.42 -20.61 2.03
N ASP A 473 -1.90 -19.95 3.09
CA ASP A 473 -3.26 -20.11 3.63
C ASP A 473 -4.39 -19.53 2.75
N GLU A 474 -4.06 -18.86 1.64
CA GLU A 474 -5.04 -18.32 0.68
C GLU A 474 -5.78 -19.40 -0.15
N HIS A 475 -5.50 -20.70 0.03
CA HIS A 475 -5.94 -21.77 -0.89
C HIS A 475 -6.80 -22.92 -0.33
N ASP A 476 -7.23 -22.91 0.94
CA ASP A 476 -8.09 -23.99 1.45
C ASP A 476 -9.60 -23.71 1.28
N GLY A 477 -9.98 -23.18 0.11
CA GLY A 477 -11.35 -23.18 -0.38
C GLY A 477 -11.71 -24.54 -0.99
N ALA A 478 -12.01 -25.55 -0.18
CA ALA A 478 -12.68 -26.77 -0.63
C ALA A 478 -14.17 -26.48 -0.91
N GLY A 479 -14.43 -25.62 -1.91
CA GLY A 479 -15.74 -25.33 -2.47
C GLY A 479 -15.75 -25.75 -3.92
N THR A 480 -16.42 -26.87 -4.22
CA THR A 480 -16.76 -27.23 -5.59
C THR A 480 -17.69 -26.16 -6.17
N GLY A 481 -17.21 -25.36 -7.13
CA GLY A 481 -18.05 -24.56 -8.01
C GLY A 481 -17.66 -23.09 -8.11
N LEU A 482 -17.06 -22.74 -9.25
CA LEU A 482 -17.21 -21.44 -9.93
C LEU A 482 -16.86 -20.19 -9.11
N GLU A 483 -15.59 -20.07 -8.71
CA GLU A 483 -14.87 -18.78 -8.63
C GLU A 483 -13.37 -19.09 -8.40
N GLU A 484 -12.77 -19.91 -9.29
CA GLU A 484 -11.34 -19.80 -9.54
C GLU A 484 -11.12 -18.45 -10.21
N GLY A 485 -11.16 -17.39 -9.39
CA GLY A 485 -10.72 -16.07 -9.79
C GLY A 485 -9.28 -16.24 -10.22
N GLN A 486 -9.05 -16.22 -11.54
CA GLN A 486 -7.75 -16.02 -12.12
C GLN A 486 -7.11 -14.88 -11.32
N LEU A 487 -6.13 -15.24 -10.48
CA LEU A 487 -5.31 -14.29 -9.74
C LEU A 487 -4.39 -13.66 -10.80
N GLU A 488 -4.98 -12.82 -11.64
CA GLU A 488 -4.28 -11.97 -12.57
C GLU A 488 -3.72 -10.82 -11.71
N TRP A 489 -2.39 -10.72 -11.61
CA TRP A 489 -1.74 -9.40 -11.67
C TRP A 489 -2.48 -8.65 -12.78
N GLY A 490 -3.04 -7.47 -12.52
CA GLY A 490 -3.79 -6.72 -13.54
C GLY A 490 -3.07 -6.87 -14.88
N ARG A 491 -3.72 -7.56 -15.83
CA ARG A 491 -3.06 -8.28 -16.94
C ARG A 491 -1.73 -7.65 -17.36
N GLY A 492 -0.59 -8.24 -16.98
CA GLY A 492 0.68 -8.03 -17.70
C GLY A 492 1.94 -7.68 -16.91
N ILE A 493 1.92 -7.20 -15.66
CA ILE A 493 3.18 -6.93 -14.91
C ILE A 493 3.58 -8.16 -14.07
N PRO A 494 4.73 -8.80 -14.34
CA PRO A 494 5.28 -9.86 -13.49
C PRO A 494 5.57 -9.34 -12.07
N PHE A 495 5.43 -10.19 -11.04
CA PHE A 495 5.78 -9.80 -9.67
C PHE A 495 7.22 -9.34 -9.58
N SER A 496 8.12 -9.96 -10.34
CA SER A 496 9.54 -9.60 -10.34
C SER A 496 9.82 -8.13 -10.65
N GLU A 497 8.91 -7.45 -11.37
CA GLU A 497 9.01 -6.02 -11.67
C GLU A 497 8.49 -5.12 -10.55
N LEU A 498 7.66 -5.66 -9.65
CA LEU A 498 7.07 -4.97 -8.49
C LEU A 498 7.77 -5.33 -7.17
N ALA A 499 8.53 -6.41 -7.15
CA ALA A 499 9.18 -6.95 -5.97
C ALA A 499 10.30 -6.02 -5.49
N GLU A 500 10.09 -5.40 -4.33
CA GLU A 500 11.10 -4.62 -3.64
C GLU A 500 11.80 -5.44 -2.54
N PRO A 501 13.08 -5.17 -2.24
CA PRO A 501 13.76 -5.80 -1.11
C PRO A 501 13.02 -5.55 0.21
N LEU A 502 12.77 -6.62 0.97
CA LEU A 502 12.12 -6.53 2.29
C LEU A 502 13.10 -6.91 3.41
N PRO A 503 12.99 -6.27 4.59
CA PRO A 503 13.69 -6.75 5.77
C PRO A 503 13.04 -8.04 6.30
N LEU A 504 13.85 -8.95 6.84
CA LEU A 504 13.35 -10.10 7.60
C LEU A 504 12.76 -9.61 8.92
N ASP A 505 11.55 -10.07 9.25
CA ASP A 505 10.93 -9.81 10.55
C ASP A 505 11.80 -10.36 11.67
N LYS A 506 12.04 -9.57 12.73
CA LYS A 506 12.97 -9.97 13.80
C LYS A 506 12.37 -11.07 14.69
N LEU A 507 13.27 -11.79 15.37
CA LEU A 507 12.90 -12.86 16.31
C LEU A 507 12.13 -12.36 17.54
N THR A 508 12.35 -11.12 17.98
CA THR A 508 11.80 -10.59 19.24
C THR A 508 11.23 -9.19 19.06
N VAL A 509 10.25 -8.84 19.88
CA VAL A 509 9.65 -7.49 19.93
C VAL A 509 10.64 -6.47 20.49
N ILE A 510 11.43 -6.85 21.50
CA ILE A 510 12.41 -5.97 22.18
C ILE A 510 13.45 -5.39 21.22
N GLU A 511 13.81 -6.16 20.19
CA GLU A 511 14.84 -5.79 19.21
C GLU A 511 14.24 -5.05 18.01
N ASP A 512 12.93 -4.83 17.99
CA ASP A 512 12.20 -4.33 16.83
C ASP A 512 11.35 -3.09 17.09
N ASP A 513 12.00 -1.96 17.38
CA ASP A 513 11.30 -0.67 17.52
C ASP A 513 10.44 -0.29 16.31
N GLU A 514 10.80 -0.78 15.11
CA GLU A 514 10.04 -0.55 13.88
C GLU A 514 8.68 -1.25 13.88
N HIS A 515 8.53 -2.36 14.61
CA HIS A 515 7.25 -3.02 14.84
C HIS A 515 6.24 -2.05 15.47
N PHE A 516 6.64 -1.36 16.54
CA PHE A 516 5.79 -0.36 17.20
C PHE A 516 5.52 0.86 16.32
N ARG A 517 6.52 1.34 15.57
CA ARG A 517 6.33 2.48 14.65
C ARG A 517 5.35 2.14 13.54
N ARG A 518 5.45 0.97 12.93
CA ARG A 518 4.53 0.54 11.86
C ARG A 518 3.13 0.29 12.38
N MET A 519 3.03 -0.37 13.52
CA MET A 519 1.76 -0.56 14.21
C MET A 519 1.09 0.79 14.52
N SER A 520 1.88 1.81 14.88
CA SER A 520 1.38 3.15 15.17
C SER A 520 0.74 3.88 13.99
N PHE A 521 0.94 3.42 12.75
CA PHE A 521 0.23 3.92 11.57
C PHE A 521 -1.24 3.44 11.48
N HIS A 522 -1.69 2.60 12.41
CA HIS A 522 -3.06 2.12 12.46
C HIS A 522 -3.87 2.85 13.55
N PRO A 523 -5.20 3.01 13.37
CA PRO A 523 -6.05 3.62 14.36
C PRO A 523 -6.35 2.65 15.51
N LEU A 524 -5.36 2.46 16.39
CA LEU A 524 -5.47 1.59 17.57
C LEU A 524 -6.04 2.34 18.79
N PRO A 525 -6.77 1.64 19.68
CA PRO A 525 -7.18 2.22 20.96
C PRO A 525 -5.98 2.75 21.76
N GLU A 526 -6.20 3.84 22.49
CA GLU A 526 -5.13 4.56 23.20
C GLU A 526 -4.42 3.68 24.23
N TYR A 527 -5.20 2.84 24.93
CA TYR A 527 -4.68 1.95 25.96
C TYR A 527 -3.74 0.88 25.38
N VAL A 528 -3.95 0.42 24.14
CA VAL A 528 -3.00 -0.48 23.44
C VAL A 528 -1.78 0.31 22.99
N ARG A 529 -2.00 1.45 22.32
CA ARG A 529 -0.94 2.28 21.73
C ARG A 529 0.08 2.78 22.76
N LYS A 530 -0.38 3.09 23.97
CA LYS A 530 0.46 3.51 25.09
C LYS A 530 0.93 2.35 25.95
N GLY A 531 0.01 1.47 26.34
CA GLY A 531 0.30 0.40 27.29
C GLY A 531 1.21 -0.69 26.71
N LEU A 532 1.10 -1.01 25.42
CA LEU A 532 1.88 -2.11 24.84
C LEU A 532 3.39 -1.80 24.78
N PRO A 533 3.86 -0.63 24.26
CA PRO A 533 5.28 -0.28 24.30
C PRO A 533 5.86 -0.20 25.72
N ASP A 534 5.06 0.17 26.72
CA ASP A 534 5.50 0.29 28.11
C ASP A 534 5.95 -1.05 28.70
N PHE A 535 5.30 -2.17 28.34
CA PHE A 535 5.74 -3.51 28.74
C PHE A 535 7.14 -3.89 28.23
N TYR A 536 7.65 -3.18 27.23
CA TYR A 536 8.96 -3.42 26.61
C TYR A 536 9.99 -2.33 26.94
N ASP A 537 9.71 -1.46 27.92
CA ASP A 537 10.52 -0.28 28.24
C ASP A 537 10.73 0.62 26.99
N ARG A 538 9.65 0.81 26.21
CA ARG A 538 9.62 1.61 24.97
C ARG A 538 8.56 2.70 25.01
N SER A 539 8.29 3.27 26.19
CA SER A 539 7.33 4.37 26.36
C SER A 539 7.54 5.56 25.43
N SER A 540 8.78 5.83 24.99
CA SER A 540 9.07 6.88 24.01
C SER A 540 8.50 6.61 22.60
N LEU A 541 8.10 5.37 22.31
CA LEU A 541 7.42 4.97 21.08
C LEU A 541 5.89 5.02 21.22
N SER A 542 5.37 5.39 22.39
CA SER A 542 3.93 5.60 22.57
C SER A 542 3.49 6.91 21.90
N LEU A 543 2.49 6.84 21.03
CA LEU A 543 1.91 8.01 20.36
C LEU A 543 0.59 8.41 21.02
N SER A 544 0.23 9.70 21.00
CA SER A 544 -1.00 10.20 21.61
C SER A 544 -2.12 10.38 20.57
N HIS A 545 -3.38 10.38 20.99
CA HIS A 545 -4.56 10.53 20.12
C HIS A 545 -4.55 11.77 19.22
N SER A 546 -3.73 12.79 19.53
CA SER A 546 -3.60 14.01 18.71
C SER A 546 -3.01 13.76 17.32
N ASP A 547 -2.44 12.58 17.08
CA ASP A 547 -1.92 12.17 15.78
C ASP A 547 -2.95 11.36 14.95
N TYR A 548 -4.15 11.10 15.50
CA TYR A 548 -5.19 10.20 14.94
C TYR A 548 -6.62 10.77 14.95
N ASP A 549 -6.81 12.05 14.64
CA ASP A 549 -8.16 12.63 14.53
C ASP A 549 -8.81 12.25 13.18
N ILE A 550 -9.66 11.21 13.20
CA ILE A 550 -10.44 10.67 12.06
C ILE A 550 -11.66 11.56 11.75
N GLU A 551 -11.44 12.85 11.56
CA GLU A 551 -12.42 13.73 10.88
C GLU A 551 -11.80 14.62 9.80
N GLY A 552 -10.66 14.17 9.28
CA GLY A 552 -10.07 14.73 8.08
C GLY A 552 -8.88 13.91 7.64
N LEU A 553 -9.11 12.93 6.76
CA LEU A 553 -8.09 12.37 5.87
C LEU A 553 -7.24 13.52 5.30
N LYS A 554 -6.09 13.74 5.94
CA LYS A 554 -4.93 14.44 5.44
C LYS A 554 -3.73 13.65 5.93
N VAL A 555 -3.53 12.51 5.28
CA VAL A 555 -2.34 12.28 4.48
C VAL A 555 -1.19 13.22 4.84
N THR A 556 -0.35 12.85 5.80
CA THR A 556 1.06 13.22 5.73
C THR A 556 1.79 12.05 5.07
N ASN A 557 1.57 11.90 3.74
CA ASN A 557 2.24 10.94 2.85
C ASN A 557 3.73 11.25 2.63
N LEU A 558 4.32 12.16 3.40
CA LEU A 558 5.71 12.55 3.19
C LEU A 558 6.57 11.66 4.07
N GLU A 559 7.28 10.73 3.44
CA GLU A 559 8.51 10.18 4.01
C GLU A 559 9.41 11.35 4.46
N GLU A 560 10.17 11.17 5.55
CA GLU A 560 11.12 12.17 6.03
C GLU A 560 11.96 12.72 4.86
N PRO A 561 11.86 14.02 4.54
CA PRO A 561 12.52 14.56 3.37
C PRO A 561 14.04 14.47 3.56
N ILE A 562 14.72 13.89 2.56
CA ILE A 562 16.18 13.84 2.49
C ILE A 562 16.69 14.94 1.56
N THR A 563 17.97 15.30 1.65
CA THR A 563 18.55 16.28 0.72
C THR A 563 18.69 15.69 -0.68
N LEU A 564 18.58 16.53 -1.72
CA LEU A 564 18.79 16.11 -3.11
C LEU A 564 20.15 15.45 -3.31
N GLU A 565 21.20 15.99 -2.69
CA GLU A 565 22.54 15.40 -2.74
C GLU A 565 22.57 13.96 -2.22
N ARG A 566 21.89 13.70 -1.11
CA ARG A 566 21.82 12.36 -0.52
C ARG A 566 21.01 11.41 -1.41
N PHE A 567 19.93 11.91 -2.02
CA PHE A 567 19.10 11.13 -2.92
C PHE A 567 19.85 10.74 -4.20
N LEU A 568 20.55 11.68 -4.86
CA LEU A 568 21.27 11.40 -6.13
C LEU A 568 22.44 10.41 -5.95
N LYS A 569 22.91 10.19 -4.72
CA LYS A 569 23.87 9.13 -4.39
C LYS A 569 23.25 7.72 -4.38
N SER A 570 21.92 7.60 -4.48
CA SER A 570 21.23 6.33 -4.69
C SER A 570 21.20 5.98 -6.19
N SER A 571 21.46 4.73 -6.55
CA SER A 571 21.62 4.30 -7.94
C SER A 571 20.45 3.46 -8.46
N SER A 572 20.03 3.66 -9.72
CA SER A 572 19.05 2.82 -10.43
C SER A 572 19.64 1.49 -10.97
N ASN A 573 20.94 1.30 -10.87
CA ASN A 573 21.71 0.10 -11.25
C ASN A 573 21.32 -0.52 -12.61
N LEU A 574 21.04 0.25 -13.66
CA LEU A 574 20.65 -0.30 -14.97
C LEU A 574 21.81 -1.03 -15.66
N SER A 575 21.59 -2.27 -16.08
CA SER A 575 22.54 -3.00 -16.91
C SER A 575 22.55 -2.46 -18.35
N VAL A 576 23.58 -2.82 -19.13
CA VAL A 576 23.65 -2.47 -20.57
C VAL A 576 22.45 -3.04 -21.33
N SER A 577 22.02 -4.26 -21.01
CA SER A 577 20.82 -4.85 -21.60
C SER A 577 19.57 -4.08 -21.21
N ASP A 578 19.47 -3.59 -19.97
CA ASP A 578 18.32 -2.78 -19.53
C ASP A 578 18.24 -1.47 -20.33
N LYS A 579 19.37 -0.75 -20.43
CA LYS A 579 19.47 0.52 -21.19
C LYS A 579 19.08 0.31 -22.65
N LEU A 580 19.58 -0.75 -23.28
CA LEU A 580 19.24 -1.07 -24.68
C LEU A 580 17.77 -1.47 -24.84
N CYS A 581 17.20 -2.23 -23.90
CA CYS A 581 15.78 -2.57 -23.91
C CYS A 581 14.90 -1.33 -23.86
N ILE A 582 15.18 -0.39 -22.93
CA ILE A 582 14.46 0.89 -22.83
C ILE A 582 14.54 1.64 -24.16
N LEU A 583 15.74 1.80 -24.73
CA LEU A 583 15.92 2.52 -26.00
C LEU A 583 15.19 1.85 -27.18
N ASP A 584 15.16 0.51 -27.22
CA ASP A 584 14.43 -0.23 -28.25
C ASP A 584 12.91 -0.01 -28.14
N GLN A 585 12.36 -0.09 -26.92
CA GLN A 585 10.94 0.16 -26.68
C GLN A 585 10.55 1.61 -26.98
N VAL A 586 11.36 2.57 -26.53
CA VAL A 586 11.14 4.00 -26.81
C VAL A 586 11.17 4.28 -28.32
N LYS A 587 12.12 3.68 -29.05
CA LYS A 587 12.21 3.85 -30.50
C LYS A 587 10.93 3.39 -31.21
N ILE A 588 10.46 2.18 -30.91
CA ILE A 588 9.24 1.62 -31.52
C ILE A 588 8.05 2.56 -31.27
N ILE A 589 7.87 3.04 -30.03
CA ILE A 589 6.75 3.92 -29.69
C ILE A 589 6.83 5.26 -30.43
N LEU A 590 8.01 5.87 -30.51
CA LEU A 590 8.18 7.16 -31.18
C LEU A 590 8.08 7.07 -32.71
N GLU A 591 8.37 5.91 -33.31
CA GLU A 591 8.24 5.67 -34.75
C GLU A 591 6.82 5.26 -35.16
N GLU A 592 6.19 4.37 -34.41
CA GLU A 592 4.96 3.70 -34.84
C GLU A 592 3.70 4.25 -34.17
N VAL A 593 3.79 4.89 -33.01
CA VAL A 593 2.60 5.28 -32.23
C VAL A 593 2.49 6.78 -32.02
N TYR A 594 3.63 7.47 -31.84
CA TYR A 594 3.63 8.88 -31.47
C TYR A 594 3.05 9.78 -32.56
N VAL A 595 1.84 10.28 -32.32
CA VAL A 595 1.05 10.95 -33.35
C VAL A 595 1.58 12.33 -33.77
N HIS A 596 2.25 13.04 -32.88
CA HIS A 596 2.76 14.38 -33.18
C HIS A 596 4.15 14.37 -33.83
N GLN A 597 4.76 13.20 -34.07
CA GLN A 597 6.13 13.08 -34.59
C GLN A 597 6.40 13.95 -35.83
N VAL A 598 5.51 13.91 -36.83
CA VAL A 598 5.65 14.69 -38.08
C VAL A 598 5.58 16.20 -37.79
N MET A 599 4.61 16.62 -36.99
CA MET A 599 4.39 18.01 -36.62
C MET A 599 5.57 18.57 -35.82
N LYS A 600 6.04 17.86 -34.78
CA LYS A 600 7.18 18.31 -33.95
C LYS A 600 8.48 18.36 -34.73
N ARG A 601 8.72 17.40 -35.64
CA ARG A 601 9.90 17.43 -36.52
C ARG A 601 9.88 18.67 -37.42
N SER A 602 8.72 19.05 -37.95
CA SER A 602 8.58 20.24 -38.79
C SER A 602 8.66 21.55 -38.00
N MET A 603 8.03 21.61 -36.83
CA MET A 603 7.96 22.85 -36.02
C MET A 603 9.25 23.14 -35.26
N TYR A 604 9.93 22.11 -34.76
CA TYR A 604 11.08 22.28 -33.85
C TYR A 604 12.39 21.70 -34.38
N ALA A 605 12.40 21.14 -35.59
CA ALA A 605 13.58 20.51 -36.19
C ALA A 605 14.21 19.39 -35.32
N VAL A 606 13.39 18.72 -34.49
CA VAL A 606 13.84 17.64 -33.61
C VAL A 606 13.69 16.27 -34.28
N ASN A 607 14.67 15.39 -34.07
CA ASN A 607 14.63 14.00 -34.54
C ASN A 607 15.03 13.03 -33.41
N PRO A 608 14.07 12.67 -32.53
CA PRO A 608 14.37 11.87 -31.33
C PRO A 608 14.84 10.45 -31.69
N VAL A 609 14.30 9.87 -32.76
CA VAL A 609 14.65 8.52 -33.24
C VAL A 609 16.15 8.43 -33.57
N HIS A 610 16.69 9.42 -34.28
CA HIS A 610 18.11 9.44 -34.61
C HIS A 610 19.00 9.62 -33.37
N ARG A 611 18.57 10.44 -32.40
CA ARG A 611 19.27 10.58 -31.11
C ARG A 611 19.32 9.25 -30.35
N ILE A 612 18.22 8.49 -30.35
CA ILE A 612 18.17 7.15 -29.76
C ILE A 612 19.13 6.19 -30.45
N ASP A 613 19.20 6.21 -31.80
CA ASP A 613 20.15 5.36 -32.53
C ASP A 613 21.61 5.71 -32.20
N LEU A 614 21.92 7.01 -32.00
CA LEU A 614 23.23 7.45 -31.52
C LEU A 614 23.52 6.96 -30.10
N MET A 615 22.56 7.07 -29.17
CA MET A 615 22.70 6.53 -27.81
C MET A 615 22.97 5.03 -27.82
N LYS A 616 22.21 4.25 -28.60
CA LYS A 616 22.42 2.80 -28.78
C LYS A 616 23.82 2.49 -29.30
N ARG A 617 24.30 3.26 -30.27
CA ARG A 617 25.66 3.10 -30.82
C ARG A 617 26.72 3.40 -29.77
N ASN A 618 26.56 4.49 -29.01
CA ASN A 618 27.50 4.91 -27.99
C ASN A 618 27.58 3.89 -26.85
N ILE A 619 26.44 3.45 -26.31
CA ILE A 619 26.38 2.42 -25.26
C ILE A 619 27.07 1.12 -25.72
N ARG A 620 26.83 0.67 -26.96
CA ARG A 620 27.49 -0.51 -27.53
C ARG A 620 29.00 -0.33 -27.74
N ASN A 621 29.47 0.89 -27.95
CA ASN A 621 30.89 1.18 -28.13
C ASN A 621 31.58 1.32 -26.76
N ASP A 622 30.98 2.02 -25.82
CA ASP A 622 31.49 2.15 -24.45
C ASP A 622 31.56 0.77 -23.77
N ALA A 623 30.55 -0.08 -23.95
CA ALA A 623 30.61 -1.46 -23.47
C ALA A 623 31.74 -2.31 -24.08
N ARG A 624 32.28 -1.92 -25.24
CA ARG A 624 33.38 -2.63 -25.91
C ARG A 624 34.75 -2.05 -25.62
N TYR A 625 34.86 -0.74 -25.37
CA TYR A 625 36.14 -0.04 -25.30
C TYR A 625 36.38 0.74 -24.00
N HIS A 626 35.32 1.07 -23.25
CA HIS A 626 35.33 1.89 -22.03
C HIS A 626 34.29 1.41 -20.99
N PRO A 627 34.40 0.16 -20.49
CA PRO A 627 33.41 -0.40 -19.56
C PRO A 627 33.28 0.39 -18.24
N GLU A 628 34.30 1.15 -17.85
CA GLU A 628 34.30 2.07 -16.71
C GLU A 628 33.28 3.22 -16.84
N HIS A 629 32.85 3.57 -18.05
CA HIS A 629 31.85 4.62 -18.28
C HIS A 629 30.40 4.13 -18.16
N LEU A 630 30.18 2.82 -17.98
CA LEU A 630 28.84 2.22 -17.94
C LEU A 630 28.12 2.35 -16.59
N GLU A 631 28.86 2.72 -15.53
CA GLU A 631 28.37 2.78 -14.14
C GLU A 631 27.47 3.99 -13.84
N ASP A 632 27.41 4.99 -14.74
CA ASP A 632 26.65 6.22 -14.53
C ASP A 632 25.28 6.18 -15.25
N ASP A 633 24.23 5.85 -14.49
CA ASP A 633 22.85 5.89 -14.98
C ASP A 633 22.32 7.31 -15.17
N HIS A 634 22.88 8.31 -14.47
CA HIS A 634 22.38 9.68 -14.51
C HIS A 634 22.50 10.28 -15.91
N LYS A 635 23.64 10.07 -16.57
CA LYS A 635 23.84 10.53 -17.96
C LYS A 635 22.87 9.90 -18.95
N PHE A 636 22.58 8.61 -18.77
CA PHE A 636 21.64 7.88 -19.62
C PHE A 636 20.22 8.45 -19.48
N HIS A 637 19.75 8.59 -18.24
CA HIS A 637 18.42 9.15 -17.98
C HIS A 637 18.33 10.61 -18.38
N HIS A 638 19.37 11.40 -18.14
CA HIS A 638 19.42 12.82 -18.52
C HIS A 638 19.27 13.03 -20.02
N GLU A 639 20.05 12.30 -20.84
CA GLU A 639 19.95 12.38 -22.30
C GLU A 639 18.57 11.91 -22.79
N LEU A 640 18.02 10.85 -22.19
CA LEU A 640 16.69 10.35 -22.57
C LEU A 640 15.59 11.34 -22.19
N LEU A 641 15.63 11.90 -20.98
CA LEU A 641 14.71 12.97 -20.55
C LEU A 641 14.81 14.20 -21.45
N ASP A 642 16.02 14.61 -21.85
CA ASP A 642 16.22 15.72 -22.77
C ASP A 642 15.61 15.44 -24.17
N ILE A 643 15.72 14.20 -24.67
CA ILE A 643 15.04 13.79 -25.91
C ILE A 643 13.53 14.04 -25.79
N PHE A 644 12.90 13.62 -24.68
CA PHE A 644 11.47 13.80 -24.47
C PHE A 644 11.08 15.27 -24.24
N SER A 645 11.84 16.03 -23.44
CA SER A 645 11.62 17.46 -23.26
C SER A 645 11.72 18.23 -24.58
N SER A 646 12.64 17.82 -25.48
CA SER A 646 12.80 18.44 -26.80
C SER A 646 11.59 18.25 -27.73
N LEU A 647 10.75 17.24 -27.48
CA LEU A 647 9.50 17.05 -28.23
C LEU A 647 8.48 18.15 -27.93
N ARG A 648 8.63 18.86 -26.80
CA ARG A 648 7.66 19.86 -26.32
C ARG A 648 6.25 19.29 -26.31
N ASP A 649 6.12 18.03 -25.89
CA ASP A 649 4.85 17.35 -25.73
C ASP A 649 4.83 16.77 -24.32
N LEU A 650 3.86 17.21 -23.54
CA LEU A 650 3.72 16.82 -22.16
C LEU A 650 3.02 15.48 -21.98
N HIS A 651 2.30 15.02 -22.99
CA HIS A 651 1.66 13.71 -23.02
C HIS A 651 2.64 12.59 -23.35
N THR A 652 3.74 12.93 -24.01
CA THR A 652 4.77 11.97 -24.43
C THR A 652 6.00 12.11 -23.54
N LYS A 653 6.13 11.25 -22.51
CA LYS A 653 7.19 11.34 -21.48
C LYS A 653 7.77 9.99 -21.13
N TYR A 654 9.08 9.96 -20.94
CA TYR A 654 9.78 8.86 -20.28
C TYR A 654 9.64 8.96 -18.76
N ILE A 655 9.27 7.84 -18.13
CA ILE A 655 9.12 7.70 -16.69
C ILE A 655 10.29 6.85 -16.18
N LEU A 656 11.12 7.45 -15.34
CA LEU A 656 12.32 6.84 -14.80
C LEU A 656 11.98 5.66 -13.87
N PRO A 657 12.86 4.64 -13.81
CA PRO A 657 12.73 3.53 -12.87
C PRO A 657 12.94 3.98 -11.42
N GLN A 658 12.75 3.07 -10.48
CA GLN A 658 13.17 3.30 -9.08
C GLN A 658 14.68 3.59 -9.01
N PRO A 659 15.14 4.47 -8.09
CA PRO A 659 14.39 5.11 -7.01
C PRO A 659 13.72 6.45 -7.38
N TYR A 660 13.79 6.89 -8.64
CA TYR A 660 13.27 8.20 -9.08
C TYR A 660 11.75 8.27 -9.17
N LYS A 661 11.12 7.13 -9.48
CA LYS A 661 9.67 7.01 -9.63
C LYS A 661 8.98 7.49 -8.34
N ASN A 662 7.98 8.35 -8.50
CA ASN A 662 7.18 8.94 -7.40
C ASN A 662 8.00 9.73 -6.35
N ARG A 663 9.22 10.17 -6.69
CA ARG A 663 10.00 11.10 -5.86
C ARG A 663 9.86 12.53 -6.39
N PHE A 664 9.71 13.48 -5.47
CA PHE A 664 9.60 14.90 -5.79
C PHE A 664 10.70 15.69 -5.09
N ALA A 665 11.43 16.50 -5.85
CA ALA A 665 12.32 17.51 -5.31
C ALA A 665 11.54 18.80 -5.10
N PHE A 666 11.62 19.43 -3.93
CA PHE A 666 10.92 20.68 -3.66
C PHE A 666 11.72 21.62 -2.76
N LEU A 667 11.42 22.91 -2.88
CA LEU A 667 11.87 23.97 -1.99
C LEU A 667 10.71 24.41 -1.08
N PRO A 668 10.98 24.88 0.14
CA PRO A 668 9.93 25.12 1.13
C PRO A 668 9.15 26.43 0.95
N PHE A 669 8.95 26.88 -0.29
CA PHE A 669 8.23 28.10 -0.66
C PHE A 669 7.75 28.02 -2.12
N LEU A 670 6.73 28.81 -2.47
CA LEU A 670 6.28 28.99 -3.87
C LEU A 670 6.50 30.44 -4.34
N ILE A 671 6.75 30.59 -5.64
CA ILE A 671 6.88 31.86 -6.34
C ILE A 671 5.76 31.96 -7.37
N GLU A 672 5.09 33.12 -7.44
CA GLU A 672 4.10 33.42 -8.46
C GLU A 672 4.42 34.76 -9.14
N GLU A 673 3.94 34.94 -10.37
CA GLU A 673 4.12 36.16 -11.15
C GLU A 673 2.93 37.11 -11.02
N TYR A 674 3.21 38.42 -10.99
CA TYR A 674 2.19 39.47 -10.99
C TYR A 674 2.64 40.71 -11.77
N TYR A 675 1.67 41.49 -12.23
CA TYR A 675 1.90 42.79 -12.86
C TYR A 675 1.57 43.91 -11.87
N PRO A 676 2.47 44.89 -11.64
CA PRO A 676 2.20 46.00 -10.73
C PRO A 676 1.00 46.83 -11.16
N THR A 677 0.85 47.05 -12.46
CA THR A 677 -0.30 47.66 -13.10
C THR A 677 -0.70 46.89 -14.36
N PRO A 678 -1.97 46.97 -14.83
CA PRO A 678 -2.40 46.33 -16.07
C PRO A 678 -1.64 46.81 -17.33
N TYR A 679 -0.99 47.98 -17.26
CA TYR A 679 -0.26 48.58 -18.37
C TYR A 679 1.21 48.12 -18.45
N ASP A 680 1.74 47.54 -17.38
CA ASP A 680 3.14 47.08 -17.37
C ASP A 680 3.34 45.92 -18.33
N SER A 681 4.41 45.98 -19.14
CA SER A 681 4.78 44.90 -20.06
C SER A 681 5.55 43.78 -19.38
N GLU A 682 6.12 44.03 -18.21
CA GLU A 682 7.06 43.14 -17.52
C GLU A 682 6.49 42.66 -16.17
N PRO A 683 6.43 41.35 -15.93
CA PRO A 683 5.98 40.81 -14.65
C PRO A 683 7.05 40.94 -13.58
N LYS A 684 6.59 40.93 -12.33
CA LYS A 684 7.40 40.77 -11.12
C LYS A 684 7.08 39.43 -10.46
N TYR A 685 8.00 38.93 -9.66
CA TYR A 685 7.89 37.62 -9.01
C TYR A 685 7.85 37.79 -7.50
N ILE A 686 6.92 37.12 -6.84
CA ILE A 686 6.68 37.29 -5.42
C ILE A 686 6.54 35.93 -4.73
N ILE A 687 7.07 35.84 -3.51
CA ILE A 687 6.85 34.66 -2.68
C ILE A 687 5.45 34.74 -2.08
N THR A 688 4.58 33.82 -2.49
CA THR A 688 3.19 33.78 -2.02
C THR A 688 3.01 32.81 -0.85
N THR A 689 3.95 31.89 -0.66
CA THR A 689 3.83 30.79 0.29
C THR A 689 5.17 30.39 0.90
N TYR A 690 5.15 30.04 2.20
CA TYR A 690 6.18 29.27 2.87
C TYR A 690 5.59 28.03 3.56
N PHE A 691 6.28 26.90 3.50
CA PHE A 691 5.88 25.66 4.20
C PHE A 691 6.42 25.69 5.64
N LYS A 692 5.57 26.16 6.56
CA LYS A 692 5.95 26.50 7.95
C LYS A 692 6.52 25.34 8.76
N GLU A 693 6.05 24.12 8.51
CA GLU A 693 6.49 22.91 9.23
C GLU A 693 7.95 22.55 8.95
N ILE A 694 8.47 22.97 7.80
CA ILE A 694 9.85 22.71 7.39
C ILE A 694 10.77 23.84 7.85
N LEU A 695 10.27 25.08 7.84
CA LEU A 695 11.09 26.28 8.08
C LEU A 695 11.04 26.84 9.53
N ASN A 696 10.28 26.22 10.44
CA ASN A 696 10.22 26.58 11.87
C ASN A 696 9.84 28.05 12.18
N ASP A 697 8.94 28.64 11.39
CA ASP A 697 8.32 29.99 11.59
C ASP A 697 9.30 31.14 11.91
N ARG A 698 10.45 31.19 11.22
CA ARG A 698 11.44 32.26 11.41
C ARG A 698 10.99 33.62 10.82
N PRO A 699 11.32 34.75 11.47
CA PRO A 699 10.81 36.08 11.11
C PRO A 699 11.30 36.62 9.75
N GLU A 700 12.39 36.09 9.21
CA GLU A 700 12.94 36.44 7.89
C GLU A 700 12.08 35.93 6.71
N TYR A 701 11.27 34.89 6.92
CA TYR A 701 10.42 34.28 5.89
C TYR A 701 9.03 34.93 5.88
N LYS A 702 8.80 35.88 4.97
CA LYS A 702 7.54 36.65 4.89
C LYS A 702 6.89 36.52 3.52
N ILE A 703 5.58 36.24 3.50
CA ILE A 703 4.80 36.31 2.26
C ILE A 703 4.83 37.76 1.74
N GLY A 704 4.94 37.91 0.42
CA GLY A 704 4.94 39.21 -0.24
C GLY A 704 6.32 39.79 -0.57
N LEU A 705 7.39 39.01 -0.37
CA LEU A 705 8.75 39.37 -0.75
C LEU A 705 8.93 39.25 -2.28
N GLU A 706 9.43 40.31 -2.91
CA GLU A 706 9.68 40.34 -4.35
C GLU A 706 11.05 39.69 -4.65
N VAL A 707 11.07 38.62 -5.44
CA VAL A 707 12.32 37.91 -5.78
C VAL A 707 13.02 38.66 -6.91
N LEU A 708 14.27 39.06 -6.69
CA LEU A 708 15.07 39.77 -7.69
C LEU A 708 16.05 38.83 -8.40
N TYR A 709 16.74 37.99 -7.62
CA TYR A 709 17.78 37.09 -8.13
C TYR A 709 17.64 35.67 -7.58
N TRP A 710 17.90 34.69 -8.43
CA TRP A 710 18.03 33.26 -8.17
C TRP A 710 19.46 32.84 -8.45
N ASN A 711 20.23 32.45 -7.44
CA ASN A 711 21.66 32.11 -7.56
C ASN A 711 22.48 33.19 -8.31
N ASN A 712 22.21 34.46 -7.98
CA ASN A 712 22.80 35.67 -8.61
C ASN A 712 22.41 35.90 -10.09
N ILE A 713 21.50 35.11 -10.65
CA ILE A 713 20.90 35.35 -11.97
C ILE A 713 19.56 36.07 -11.77
N PRO A 714 19.21 37.11 -12.56
CA PRO A 714 17.89 37.72 -12.46
C PRO A 714 16.78 36.68 -12.59
N ILE A 715 15.77 36.71 -11.70
CA ILE A 715 14.75 35.65 -11.60
C ILE A 715 14.06 35.35 -12.94
N LYS A 716 13.77 36.37 -13.75
CA LYS A 716 13.19 36.21 -15.10
C LYS A 716 14.08 35.34 -16.00
N LYS A 717 15.40 35.53 -15.93
CA LYS A 717 16.37 34.74 -16.70
C LYS A 717 16.49 33.32 -16.15
N ALA A 718 16.43 33.13 -14.82
CA ALA A 718 16.42 31.81 -14.22
C ALA A 718 15.18 30.99 -14.65
N ILE A 719 14.00 31.62 -14.67
CA ILE A 719 12.77 31.01 -15.18
C ILE A 719 12.92 30.67 -16.66
N ALA A 720 13.41 31.60 -17.49
CA ALA A 720 13.60 31.34 -18.91
C ALA A 720 14.53 30.15 -19.18
N LEU A 721 15.67 30.07 -18.47
CA LEU A 721 16.60 28.94 -18.57
C LEU A 721 15.94 27.62 -18.13
N ASN A 722 15.21 27.63 -17.01
CA ASN A 722 14.49 26.44 -16.56
C ASN A 722 13.38 26.01 -17.54
N SER A 723 12.74 26.99 -18.19
CA SER A 723 11.68 26.78 -19.18
C SER A 723 12.19 26.03 -20.41
N GLU A 724 13.42 26.25 -20.85
CA GLU A 724 14.01 25.55 -22.00
C GLU A 724 14.03 24.01 -21.83
N ASN A 725 14.06 23.55 -20.58
CA ASN A 725 14.08 22.14 -20.20
C ASN A 725 12.69 21.54 -19.95
N GLN A 726 11.59 22.28 -20.18
CA GLN A 726 10.22 21.84 -19.93
C GLN A 726 9.47 21.45 -21.20
N SER A 727 8.67 20.40 -21.15
CA SER A 727 7.87 19.87 -22.28
C SER A 727 6.60 20.68 -22.59
N GLY A 728 6.57 21.99 -22.31
CA GLY A 728 5.43 22.85 -22.64
C GLY A 728 5.30 23.04 -24.16
N SER A 729 4.11 22.76 -24.71
CA SER A 729 3.85 22.75 -26.16
C SER A 729 4.00 24.14 -26.80
N ASN A 730 3.57 25.20 -26.12
CA ASN A 730 3.83 26.58 -26.56
C ASN A 730 4.71 27.35 -25.57
N GLU A 731 5.21 28.52 -26.00
CA GLU A 731 6.10 29.36 -25.20
C GLU A 731 5.48 29.80 -23.87
N VAL A 732 4.19 30.12 -23.88
CA VAL A 732 3.47 30.60 -22.69
C VAL A 732 3.35 29.47 -21.65
N ALA A 733 2.93 28.28 -22.09
CA ALA A 733 2.85 27.08 -21.26
C ALA A 733 4.22 26.65 -20.73
N ARG A 734 5.26 26.74 -21.57
CA ARG A 734 6.63 26.41 -21.19
C ARG A 734 7.18 27.36 -20.14
N ASN A 735 6.92 28.65 -20.26
CA ASN A 735 7.33 29.65 -19.28
C ASN A 735 6.58 29.49 -17.95
N ALA A 736 5.27 29.25 -17.99
CA ALA A 736 4.48 28.98 -16.78
C ALA A 736 4.97 27.72 -16.05
N ARG A 737 5.31 26.66 -16.79
CA ARG A 737 5.93 25.45 -16.22
C ARG A 737 7.32 25.70 -15.68
N GLY A 738 8.15 26.47 -16.38
CA GLY A 738 9.48 26.82 -15.91
C GLY A 738 9.46 27.65 -14.62
N LEU A 739 8.39 28.43 -14.38
CA LEU A 739 8.14 29.05 -13.09
C LEU A 739 7.72 28.02 -12.03
N ASP A 740 6.78 27.14 -12.35
CA ASP A 740 6.26 26.15 -11.39
C ASP A 740 7.34 25.15 -10.94
N THR A 741 8.14 24.65 -11.90
CA THR A 741 9.21 23.68 -11.65
C THR A 741 10.49 24.27 -11.08
N LEU A 742 10.52 25.60 -10.92
CA LEU A 742 11.61 26.26 -10.21
C LEU A 742 11.62 25.91 -8.72
N THR A 743 10.45 25.58 -8.16
CA THR A 743 10.31 25.26 -6.73
C THR A 743 9.89 23.83 -6.44
N ILE A 744 9.26 23.11 -7.39
CA ILE A 744 8.84 21.71 -7.22
C ILE A 744 9.04 20.91 -8.51
N ARG A 745 9.75 19.78 -8.46
CA ARG A 745 10.02 18.91 -9.63
C ARG A 745 9.67 17.46 -9.35
N SER A 746 9.04 16.80 -10.31
CA SER A 746 8.90 15.34 -10.33
C SER A 746 10.20 14.71 -10.82
N LEU A 747 10.90 13.96 -9.97
CA LEU A 747 12.15 13.29 -10.35
C LEU A 747 11.92 12.07 -11.25
N GLY A 748 10.69 11.54 -11.28
CA GLY A 748 10.33 10.43 -12.15
C GLY A 748 10.18 10.82 -13.62
N THR A 749 10.00 12.10 -13.94
CA THR A 749 9.63 12.57 -15.29
C THR A 749 10.39 13.83 -15.72
N SER A 750 11.22 14.40 -14.85
CA SER A 750 12.01 15.61 -15.12
C SER A 750 13.43 15.45 -14.60
N ASN A 751 14.36 16.20 -15.20
CA ASN A 751 15.72 16.27 -14.71
C ASN A 751 15.77 16.83 -13.27
N PRO A 752 16.61 16.26 -12.39
CA PRO A 752 16.85 16.84 -11.08
C PRO A 752 17.39 18.28 -11.21
N PRO A 753 17.22 19.14 -10.19
CA PRO A 753 17.90 20.43 -10.11
C PRO A 753 19.42 20.27 -10.25
N ASP A 754 20.06 21.17 -11.00
CA ASP A 754 21.52 21.18 -11.15
C ASP A 754 22.19 21.67 -9.87
N GLU A 755 21.54 22.59 -9.15
CA GLU A 755 21.99 23.10 -7.86
C GLU A 755 21.42 22.31 -6.68
N HIS A 756 22.25 22.01 -5.67
CA HIS A 756 21.77 21.42 -4.41
C HIS A 756 21.17 22.47 -3.46
N ARG A 757 21.64 23.72 -3.55
CA ARG A 757 21.21 24.85 -2.71
C ARG A 757 20.88 26.06 -3.57
N VAL A 758 19.88 26.82 -3.14
CA VAL A 758 19.37 28.01 -3.82
C VAL A 758 19.53 29.22 -2.92
N ARG A 759 20.17 30.26 -3.45
CA ARG A 759 20.26 31.60 -2.84
C ARG A 759 19.31 32.55 -3.54
N LEU A 760 18.40 33.15 -2.78
CA LEU A 760 17.49 34.19 -3.25
C LEU A 760 17.91 35.56 -2.72
N VAL A 761 17.88 36.56 -3.60
CA VAL A 761 17.90 37.98 -3.19
C VAL A 761 16.50 38.53 -3.37
N CYS A 762 15.87 38.93 -2.28
CA CYS A 762 14.49 39.44 -2.27
C CYS A 762 14.42 40.90 -1.81
N TYR A 763 13.50 41.68 -2.37
CA TYR A 763 13.19 43.02 -1.93
C TYR A 763 11.99 43.02 -0.98
N ASN A 764 12.19 43.57 0.21
CA ASN A 764 11.12 43.77 1.18
C ASN A 764 10.56 45.19 1.04
N GLN A 765 9.33 45.29 0.51
CA GLN A 765 8.66 46.58 0.30
C GLN A 765 8.33 47.33 1.60
N THR A 766 8.21 46.63 2.73
CA THR A 766 7.90 47.24 4.04
C THR A 766 9.12 47.90 4.65
N THR A 767 10.27 47.21 4.63
CA THR A 767 11.53 47.72 5.20
C THR A 767 12.37 48.50 4.18
N LYS A 768 11.97 48.48 2.90
CA LYS A 768 12.69 49.07 1.76
C LYS A 768 14.15 48.61 1.66
N SER A 769 14.40 47.34 1.95
CA SER A 769 15.73 46.74 1.98
C SER A 769 15.77 45.40 1.24
N ASN A 770 16.95 45.03 0.74
CA ASN A 770 17.19 43.69 0.22
C ASN A 770 17.45 42.73 1.38
N ILE A 771 16.99 41.50 1.23
CA ILE A 771 17.28 40.38 2.13
C ILE A 771 17.78 39.21 1.29
N GLU A 772 18.66 38.41 1.88
CA GLU A 772 19.18 37.20 1.26
C GLU A 772 18.65 35.99 2.02
N LEU A 773 18.12 35.02 1.27
CA LEU A 773 17.59 33.78 1.80
C LEU A 773 18.30 32.62 1.12
N GLU A 774 18.52 31.54 1.85
CA GLU A 774 19.15 30.34 1.31
C GLU A 774 18.34 29.10 1.69
N PHE A 775 18.19 28.19 0.74
CA PHE A 775 17.39 26.97 0.87
C PHE A 775 18.14 25.78 0.26
N GLU A 776 17.83 24.59 0.75
CA GLU A 776 18.32 23.32 0.22
C GLU A 776 17.17 22.58 -0.47
N TRP A 777 17.46 21.91 -1.59
CA TRP A 777 16.48 21.05 -2.24
C TRP A 777 16.22 19.79 -1.40
N LEU A 778 14.95 19.57 -1.09
CA LEU A 778 14.47 18.41 -0.35
C LEU A 778 13.80 17.42 -1.30
N VAL A 779 13.99 16.13 -1.06
CA VAL A 779 13.38 15.04 -1.81
C VAL A 779 12.51 14.22 -0.88
N SER A 780 11.26 13.99 -1.27
CA SER A 780 10.35 13.10 -0.54
C SER A 780 9.60 12.20 -1.51
N TYR A 781 9.14 11.07 -1.00
CA TYR A 781 8.20 10.20 -1.69
C TYR A 781 6.81 10.80 -1.64
N HIS A 782 6.15 10.84 -2.78
CA HIS A 782 4.74 11.13 -2.85
C HIS A 782 4.13 10.20 -3.90
N PRO A 783 3.43 9.13 -3.47
CA PRO A 783 2.71 8.33 -4.44
C PRO A 783 1.66 9.22 -5.12
N PRO A 784 1.45 9.11 -6.44
CA PRO A 784 0.41 9.85 -7.10
C PRO A 784 -0.93 9.56 -6.42
N HIS A 785 -1.74 10.59 -6.21
CA HIS A 785 -3.07 10.45 -5.60
C HIS A 785 -4.07 9.68 -6.49
N PHE A 786 -3.65 9.36 -7.72
CA PHE A 786 -4.37 8.58 -8.71
C PHE A 786 -3.62 7.27 -8.95
N ASP A 787 -3.98 6.23 -8.19
CA ASP A 787 -3.55 4.86 -8.47
C ASP A 787 -4.43 4.35 -9.62
N LEU A 788 -3.97 4.53 -10.86
CA LEU A 788 -4.65 4.03 -12.08
C LEU A 788 -4.81 2.49 -12.08
N ASP A 789 -4.21 1.79 -11.12
CA ASP A 789 -4.21 0.33 -11.01
C ASP A 789 -5.37 -0.26 -10.20
N LYS A 790 -6.21 0.55 -9.54
CA LYS A 790 -7.35 0.02 -8.76
C LYS A 790 -8.69 0.27 -9.46
N GLN A 791 -9.18 -0.82 -10.07
CA GLN A 791 -10.59 -1.24 -10.11
C GLN A 791 -11.57 -0.78 -11.22
N GLU A 792 -11.15 -0.25 -12.37
CA GLU A 792 -12.06 -0.26 -13.54
C GLU A 792 -11.32 -0.65 -14.83
N ARG A 793 -11.47 -1.91 -15.25
CA ARG A 793 -10.92 -2.49 -16.50
C ARG A 793 -11.52 -1.89 -17.80
N ASN A 794 -12.21 -0.76 -17.78
CA ASN A 794 -13.14 -0.37 -18.86
C ASN A 794 -12.64 0.79 -19.74
N ALA A 795 -13.20 0.88 -20.95
CA ALA A 795 -13.00 1.86 -22.02
C ALA A 795 -12.73 3.32 -21.60
N THR A 796 -13.17 3.71 -20.40
CA THR A 796 -12.84 4.97 -19.72
C THR A 796 -11.33 5.23 -19.68
N MET A 797 -10.51 4.24 -19.26
CA MET A 797 -9.04 4.38 -19.17
C MET A 797 -8.38 4.72 -20.52
N MET A 798 -8.95 4.23 -21.62
CA MET A 798 -8.42 4.46 -22.96
C MET A 798 -8.88 5.79 -23.58
N SER A 799 -9.74 6.52 -22.87
CA SER A 799 -10.28 7.83 -23.25
C SER A 799 -9.74 8.98 -22.39
N TYR A 800 -8.68 8.74 -21.60
CA TYR A 800 -8.04 9.80 -20.82
C TYR A 800 -7.05 10.62 -21.65
N GLY A 801 -6.99 11.91 -21.30
CA GLY A 801 -5.88 12.78 -21.60
C GLY A 801 -5.64 13.65 -20.38
N PHE A 802 -4.53 13.46 -19.68
CA PHE A 802 -4.17 14.30 -18.55
C PHE A 802 -2.65 14.46 -18.39
N ASP A 803 -2.26 15.57 -17.76
CA ASP A 803 -0.90 15.82 -17.33
C ASP A 803 -0.64 15.25 -15.93
N TYR A 804 0.06 14.13 -15.89
CA TYR A 804 0.46 13.45 -14.65
C TYR A 804 1.25 14.35 -13.69
N ASP A 805 2.11 15.22 -14.21
CA ASP A 805 2.98 16.04 -13.36
C ASP A 805 2.21 17.16 -12.69
N THR A 806 1.36 17.90 -13.42
CA THR A 806 0.54 18.96 -12.81
C THR A 806 -0.38 18.40 -11.73
N LEU A 807 -1.02 17.25 -11.97
CA LEU A 807 -1.91 16.64 -10.97
C LEU A 807 -1.13 16.18 -9.73
N SER A 808 0.01 15.52 -9.91
CA SER A 808 0.82 15.02 -8.80
C SER A 808 1.47 16.15 -8.01
N VAL A 809 2.00 17.17 -8.69
CA VAL A 809 2.54 18.39 -8.07
C VAL A 809 1.45 19.16 -7.33
N ASN A 810 0.25 19.27 -7.87
CA ASN A 810 -0.86 19.92 -7.18
C ASN A 810 -1.30 19.15 -5.92
N GLY A 811 -1.29 17.81 -5.97
CA GLY A 811 -1.50 16.95 -4.79
C GLY A 811 -0.42 17.16 -3.72
N LEU A 812 0.86 17.19 -4.14
CA LEU A 812 1.98 17.47 -3.25
C LEU A 812 1.88 18.88 -2.65
N LYS A 813 1.62 19.91 -3.47
CA LYS A 813 1.36 21.28 -3.01
C LYS A 813 0.26 21.26 -1.96
N ALA A 814 -0.91 20.68 -2.25
CA ALA A 814 -2.03 20.61 -1.32
C ALA A 814 -1.67 19.94 0.03
N THR A 815 -0.77 18.95 -0.02
CA THR A 815 -0.20 18.28 1.16
C THR A 815 0.71 19.23 1.94
N LEU A 816 1.71 19.82 1.29
CA LEU A 816 2.67 20.77 1.88
C LEU A 816 1.99 22.04 2.43
N TYR A 817 0.91 22.50 1.77
CA TYR A 817 0.04 23.59 2.23
C TYR A 817 -0.82 23.18 3.43
N GLY A 818 -1.23 21.92 3.47
CA GLY A 818 -2.22 21.40 4.40
C GLY A 818 -1.75 21.34 5.85
N GLY A 819 -0.45 21.17 6.05
CA GLY A 819 0.18 21.16 7.35
C GLY A 819 0.22 22.54 8.05
N ALA A 820 0.23 23.64 7.28
CA ALA A 820 0.34 24.99 7.84
C ALA A 820 -0.94 25.57 8.48
N SER A 821 -2.11 24.90 8.42
CA SER A 821 -3.33 25.42 9.07
C SER A 821 -4.46 24.40 9.25
N ARG A 822 -4.29 23.45 10.17
CA ARG A 822 -5.43 22.77 10.82
C ARG A 822 -5.22 22.64 12.34
N LYS A 823 -4.67 23.68 12.98
CA LYS A 823 -5.04 23.92 14.39
C LYS A 823 -6.52 24.30 14.40
N SER A 824 -7.29 23.57 15.20
CA SER A 824 -8.71 23.72 15.51
C SER A 824 -9.15 25.17 15.77
N LYS A 825 -9.31 25.96 14.71
CA LYS A 825 -10.22 27.10 14.76
C LYS A 825 -11.63 26.57 14.50
N PRO A 826 -12.64 27.00 15.28
CA PRO A 826 -14.01 26.50 15.13
C PRO A 826 -14.44 26.63 13.66
N LYS A 827 -15.02 25.56 13.09
CA LYS A 827 -15.51 25.49 11.71
C LYS A 827 -16.42 26.71 11.45
N LYS A 828 -15.86 27.80 10.92
CA LYS A 828 -16.66 28.83 10.24
C LYS A 828 -17.38 28.09 9.12
N LYS A 829 -18.71 28.22 9.02
CA LYS A 829 -19.48 27.68 7.89
C LYS A 829 -18.78 28.11 6.60
N SER A 830 -18.20 27.13 5.89
CA SER A 830 -17.56 27.36 4.60
C SER A 830 -18.61 27.91 3.65
N SER A 831 -18.30 29.01 2.97
CA SER A 831 -19.16 29.57 1.91
C SER A 831 -19.15 28.72 0.62
N TRP A 832 -18.30 27.69 0.56
CA TRP A 832 -18.18 26.78 -0.58
C TRP A 832 -19.12 25.58 -0.45
N THR A 833 -19.83 25.29 -1.54
CA THR A 833 -20.57 24.06 -1.82
C THR A 833 -19.63 23.07 -2.52
N ARG A 834 -19.64 21.81 -2.09
CA ARG A 834 -18.88 20.72 -2.72
C ARG A 834 -19.83 19.59 -3.13
N PRO A 835 -19.53 18.86 -4.21
CA PRO A 835 -20.31 17.70 -4.63
C PRO A 835 -20.08 16.46 -3.76
N GLU A 836 -20.89 15.44 -3.96
CA GLU A 836 -20.86 14.18 -3.20
C GLU A 836 -19.87 13.16 -3.77
N ASN A 837 -19.88 12.93 -5.10
CA ASN A 837 -19.06 11.85 -5.70
C ASN A 837 -17.58 12.25 -5.83
N TYR A 838 -17.31 13.49 -6.25
CA TYR A 838 -15.97 14.01 -6.51
C TYR A 838 -15.70 15.34 -5.80
N PRO A 839 -15.73 15.38 -4.45
CA PRO A 839 -15.64 16.61 -3.66
C PRO A 839 -14.34 17.41 -3.85
N ASP A 840 -13.27 16.75 -4.31
CA ASP A 840 -11.96 17.36 -4.52
C ASP A 840 -11.75 17.89 -5.95
N LEU A 841 -12.55 17.46 -6.92
CA LEU A 841 -12.41 17.88 -8.32
C LEU A 841 -13.08 19.23 -8.61
N MET A 842 -14.08 19.64 -7.82
CA MET A 842 -14.74 20.93 -8.00
C MET A 842 -15.35 21.50 -6.72
N LYS A 843 -15.64 22.80 -6.73
CA LYS A 843 -16.40 23.48 -5.67
C LYS A 843 -17.05 24.76 -6.19
N GLY A 844 -18.17 25.15 -5.61
CA GLY A 844 -18.93 26.36 -5.99
C GLY A 844 -19.16 27.32 -4.84
N LYS A 845 -19.28 28.62 -5.12
CA LYS A 845 -19.75 29.64 -4.17
C LYS A 845 -20.50 30.74 -4.91
N VAL A 846 -21.21 31.58 -4.17
CA VAL A 846 -21.75 32.83 -4.70
C VAL A 846 -20.74 33.95 -4.46
N VAL A 847 -20.58 34.82 -5.45
CA VAL A 847 -19.84 36.09 -5.36
C VAL A 847 -20.78 37.24 -5.71
N GLN A 848 -20.48 38.44 -5.24
CA GLN A 848 -21.29 39.65 -5.46
C GLN A 848 -20.46 40.70 -6.18
N ASP A 849 -21.13 41.52 -6.99
CA ASP A 849 -20.52 42.71 -7.60
C ASP A 849 -20.05 43.71 -6.53
N THR A 850 -19.24 44.68 -6.97
CA THR A 850 -18.63 45.70 -6.10
C THR A 850 -19.67 46.58 -5.38
N GLU A 851 -20.87 46.74 -5.96
CA GLU A 851 -21.99 47.46 -5.35
C GLU A 851 -22.89 46.56 -4.48
N GLY A 852 -22.73 45.24 -4.52
CA GLY A 852 -23.50 44.26 -3.75
C GLY A 852 -24.95 44.05 -4.25
N ASN A 853 -25.27 44.53 -5.45
CA ASN A 853 -26.60 44.54 -6.04
C ASN A 853 -26.95 43.22 -6.75
N GLN A 854 -25.95 42.44 -7.20
CA GLN A 854 -26.18 41.23 -7.99
C GLN A 854 -25.30 40.05 -7.58
N ASN A 855 -25.89 38.85 -7.56
CA ASN A 855 -25.18 37.62 -7.23
C ASN A 855 -24.68 36.92 -8.50
N PHE A 856 -23.51 36.32 -8.47
CA PHE A 856 -22.95 35.49 -9.54
C PHE A 856 -22.52 34.13 -8.98
N GLY A 857 -22.71 33.07 -9.76
CA GLY A 857 -22.20 31.75 -9.42
C GLY A 857 -20.73 31.65 -9.79
N TYR A 858 -19.87 31.21 -8.89
CA TYR A 858 -18.46 30.92 -9.17
C TYR A 858 -18.20 29.44 -8.91
N ILE A 859 -17.91 28.67 -9.95
CA ILE A 859 -17.54 27.25 -9.85
C ILE A 859 -16.10 27.09 -10.31
N ARG A 860 -15.27 26.49 -9.46
CA ARG A 860 -13.90 26.11 -9.78
C ARG A 860 -13.83 24.62 -10.02
N ILE A 861 -13.28 24.22 -11.17
CA ILE A 861 -13.05 22.83 -11.56
C ILE A 861 -11.54 22.61 -11.60
N TYR A 862 -11.04 21.84 -10.64
CA TYR A 862 -9.61 21.57 -10.45
C TYR A 862 -9.07 20.53 -11.43
N SER A 863 -9.89 19.56 -11.84
CA SER A 863 -9.48 18.48 -12.74
C SER A 863 -10.70 17.79 -13.34
N PHE A 864 -10.55 17.23 -14.54
CA PHE A 864 -11.53 16.34 -15.18
C PHE A 864 -11.24 14.85 -14.91
N ALA A 865 -10.31 14.53 -14.01
CA ALA A 865 -9.89 13.16 -13.69
C ALA A 865 -10.93 12.40 -12.84
N ALA A 866 -12.17 12.32 -13.33
CA ALA A 866 -13.22 11.49 -12.77
C ALA A 866 -13.16 10.07 -13.35
N SER A 867 -13.58 9.07 -12.57
CA SER A 867 -13.74 7.69 -13.05
C SER A 867 -14.99 7.51 -13.92
N ASN A 868 -16.00 8.36 -13.75
CA ASN A 868 -17.25 8.28 -14.50
C ASN A 868 -17.72 9.68 -14.91
N ALA A 869 -17.90 9.87 -16.22
CA ALA A 869 -18.27 11.16 -16.80
C ALA A 869 -19.68 11.62 -16.40
N GLU A 870 -20.66 10.72 -16.34
CA GLU A 870 -22.04 11.05 -15.99
C GLU A 870 -22.17 11.49 -14.52
N LYS A 871 -21.48 10.79 -13.62
CA LYS A 871 -21.40 11.17 -12.19
C LYS A 871 -20.74 12.55 -12.02
N PHE A 872 -19.70 12.84 -12.79
CA PHE A 872 -19.04 14.15 -12.76
C PHE A 872 -19.97 15.28 -13.21
N VAL A 873 -20.76 15.06 -14.27
CA VAL A 873 -21.77 16.05 -14.71
C VAL A 873 -22.91 16.18 -13.69
N THR A 874 -23.32 15.07 -13.07
CA THR A 874 -24.33 15.07 -11.99
C THR A 874 -23.88 15.92 -10.80
N ASP A 875 -22.63 15.76 -10.38
CA ASP A 875 -22.00 16.57 -9.33
C ASP A 875 -21.97 18.05 -9.67
N PHE A 876 -21.59 18.39 -10.91
CA PHE A 876 -21.61 19.76 -11.39
C PHE A 876 -23.03 20.34 -11.34
N SER A 877 -24.03 19.59 -11.82
CA SER A 877 -25.45 19.97 -11.78
C SER A 877 -25.92 20.25 -10.35
N MET A 878 -25.53 19.40 -9.39
CA MET A 878 -25.86 19.57 -7.98
C MET A 878 -25.30 20.89 -7.43
N VAL A 879 -24.02 21.17 -7.68
CA VAL A 879 -23.38 22.42 -7.24
C VAL A 879 -24.06 23.62 -7.88
N LEU A 880 -24.32 23.58 -9.19
CA LEU A 880 -24.99 24.67 -9.91
C LEU A 880 -26.38 24.97 -9.35
N ARG A 881 -27.22 23.94 -9.12
CA ARG A 881 -28.57 24.09 -8.54
C ARG A 881 -28.55 24.81 -7.20
N VAL A 882 -27.58 24.49 -6.33
CA VAL A 882 -27.43 25.17 -5.03
C VAL A 882 -27.14 26.67 -5.21
N LEU A 883 -26.34 27.04 -6.21
CA LEU A 883 -26.05 28.44 -6.52
C LEU A 883 -27.25 29.15 -7.15
N GLU A 884 -28.02 28.47 -8.01
CA GLU A 884 -29.24 29.02 -8.62
C GLU A 884 -30.29 29.43 -7.60
N LEU A 885 -30.42 28.69 -6.49
CA LEU A 885 -31.30 29.07 -5.35
C LEU A 885 -30.95 30.44 -4.73
N LYS A 886 -29.79 31.01 -5.07
CA LYS A 886 -29.35 32.33 -4.62
C LYS A 886 -29.56 33.43 -5.67
N ASN A 887 -30.36 33.16 -6.71
CA ASN A 887 -30.71 34.11 -7.77
C ASN A 887 -29.47 34.72 -8.46
N ILE A 888 -28.56 33.86 -8.92
CA ILE A 888 -27.35 34.29 -9.63
C ILE A 888 -27.70 34.86 -11.02
N ALA A 889 -27.04 35.92 -11.47
CA ALA A 889 -27.25 36.58 -12.77
C ALA A 889 -26.41 35.97 -13.90
N GLY A 890 -25.33 35.29 -13.56
CA GLY A 890 -24.46 34.58 -14.51
C GLY A 890 -23.54 33.60 -13.80
N LEU A 891 -22.77 32.85 -14.58
CA LEU A 891 -21.87 31.79 -14.10
C LEU A 891 -20.42 32.05 -14.53
N ILE A 892 -19.52 32.04 -13.55
CA ILE A 892 -18.07 32.08 -13.72
C ILE A 892 -17.53 30.67 -13.54
N LEU A 893 -16.91 30.13 -14.58
CA LEU A 893 -16.21 28.84 -14.56
C LEU A 893 -14.70 29.11 -14.51
N ASP A 894 -14.01 28.57 -13.52
CA ASP A 894 -12.55 28.70 -13.39
C ASP A 894 -11.89 27.32 -13.49
N ILE A 895 -11.15 27.10 -14.57
CA ILE A 895 -10.40 25.87 -14.85
C ILE A 895 -8.89 26.08 -14.80
N ARG A 896 -8.39 27.20 -14.25
CA ARG A 896 -6.95 27.47 -14.15
C ARG A 896 -6.22 26.38 -13.36
N GLY A 897 -5.08 25.92 -13.87
CA GLY A 897 -4.28 24.84 -13.27
C GLY A 897 -4.88 23.44 -13.43
N ASN A 898 -5.88 23.28 -14.31
CA ASN A 898 -6.52 21.99 -14.58
C ASN A 898 -5.70 21.20 -15.62
N GLY A 899 -5.02 20.15 -15.15
CA GLY A 899 -4.18 19.29 -15.99
C GLY A 899 -4.94 18.32 -16.91
N GLY A 900 -6.28 18.37 -16.95
CA GLY A 900 -7.11 17.52 -17.80
C GLY A 900 -7.75 16.34 -17.05
N GLY A 901 -7.98 15.23 -17.75
CA GLY A 901 -8.66 14.05 -17.22
C GLY A 901 -9.42 13.25 -18.27
N LEU A 902 -10.64 12.85 -17.94
CA LEU A 902 -11.49 12.07 -18.84
C LEU A 902 -12.06 12.99 -19.94
N ILE A 903 -11.74 12.70 -21.20
CA ILE A 903 -12.21 13.48 -22.37
C ILE A 903 -13.75 13.52 -22.41
N THR A 904 -14.38 12.37 -22.15
CA THR A 904 -15.85 12.28 -22.13
C THR A 904 -16.47 13.13 -21.02
N ALA A 905 -15.81 13.32 -19.88
CA ALA A 905 -16.32 14.18 -18.82
C ALA A 905 -16.32 15.66 -19.23
N SER A 906 -15.28 16.12 -19.94
CA SER A 906 -15.24 17.49 -20.43
C SER A 906 -16.26 17.73 -21.54
N GLU A 907 -16.39 16.81 -22.50
CA GLU A 907 -17.37 16.91 -23.59
C GLU A 907 -18.82 16.79 -23.11
N LEU A 908 -19.14 15.89 -22.17
CA LEU A 908 -20.48 15.81 -21.59
C LEU A 908 -20.82 17.05 -20.75
N LEU A 909 -19.87 17.61 -19.99
CA LEU A 909 -20.09 18.87 -19.28
C LEU A 909 -20.34 20.02 -20.27
N LEU A 910 -19.63 20.05 -21.39
CA LEU A 910 -19.84 21.04 -22.43
C LEU A 910 -21.24 20.90 -23.06
N ALA A 911 -21.65 19.67 -23.37
CA ALA A 911 -23.00 19.38 -23.87
C ALA A 911 -24.09 19.82 -22.88
N TYR A 912 -23.87 19.55 -21.59
CA TYR A 912 -24.71 20.07 -20.51
C TYR A 912 -24.73 21.61 -20.57
N LEU A 913 -23.61 22.32 -20.57
CA LEU A 913 -23.65 23.80 -20.58
C LEU A 913 -24.28 24.43 -21.85
N ALA A 914 -24.25 23.74 -22.98
CA ALA A 914 -24.82 24.17 -24.24
C ALA A 914 -26.36 24.00 -24.31
N GLY A 915 -26.94 23.10 -23.52
CA GLY A 915 -28.38 22.82 -23.53
C GLY A 915 -28.87 22.11 -24.80
N GLY A 916 -27.99 21.41 -25.52
CA GLY A 916 -28.29 20.75 -26.79
C GLY A 916 -27.10 19.95 -27.36
N PRO A 917 -27.26 19.30 -28.52
CA PRO A 917 -26.18 18.53 -29.14
C PRO A 917 -25.01 19.43 -29.52
N ILE A 918 -23.80 19.02 -29.14
CA ILE A 918 -22.54 19.68 -29.51
C ILE A 918 -21.82 18.89 -30.60
N GLU A 919 -20.95 19.57 -31.35
CA GLU A 919 -20.01 18.93 -32.25
C GLU A 919 -18.80 18.44 -31.46
N LEU A 920 -18.66 17.12 -31.35
CA LEU A 920 -17.55 16.49 -30.63
C LEU A 920 -16.24 16.66 -31.40
N GLN A 921 -15.14 16.79 -30.65
CA GLN A 921 -13.82 16.95 -31.26
C GLN A 921 -13.35 15.63 -31.88
N ARG A 922 -12.57 15.73 -32.96
CA ARG A 922 -12.16 14.57 -33.77
C ARG A 922 -10.73 14.16 -33.43
N ALA A 923 -10.49 12.87 -33.30
CA ALA A 923 -9.19 12.30 -33.01
C ALA A 923 -8.60 11.54 -34.22
N GLN A 924 -7.31 11.70 -34.47
CA GLN A 924 -6.58 11.03 -35.55
C GLN A 924 -5.41 10.20 -35.01
N PHE A 925 -5.16 9.04 -35.60
CA PHE A 925 -3.92 8.28 -35.43
C PHE A 925 -2.86 8.73 -36.45
N ILE A 926 -1.59 8.47 -36.12
CA ILE A 926 -0.55 8.35 -37.15
C ILE A 926 -0.78 7.05 -37.90
N ASN A 927 -0.63 7.06 -39.22
CA ASN A 927 -0.77 5.83 -40.00
C ASN A 927 0.54 5.03 -39.94
N SER A 928 0.50 3.86 -39.31
CA SER A 928 1.62 2.94 -39.15
C SER A 928 1.13 1.49 -39.16
N ASP A 929 2.04 0.52 -39.24
CA ASP A 929 1.63 -0.88 -39.19
C ASP A 929 1.14 -1.26 -37.78
N LEU A 930 1.76 -0.71 -36.73
CA LEU A 930 1.35 -0.99 -35.34
C LEU A 930 -0.03 -0.40 -35.01
N THR A 931 -0.31 0.83 -35.45
CA THR A 931 -1.63 1.46 -35.23
C THR A 931 -2.74 0.77 -36.02
N LEU A 932 -2.43 0.27 -37.22
CA LEU A 932 -3.37 -0.53 -37.99
C LEU A 932 -3.71 -1.84 -37.27
N GLN A 933 -2.68 -2.60 -36.87
CA GLN A 933 -2.85 -3.88 -36.15
C GLN A 933 -3.71 -3.69 -34.89
N LEU A 934 -3.44 -2.62 -34.15
CA LEU A 934 -4.22 -2.24 -32.99
C LEU A 934 -5.70 -1.98 -33.35
N CYS A 935 -5.96 -1.15 -34.36
CA CYS A 935 -7.32 -0.83 -34.76
C CYS A 935 -8.07 -2.07 -35.27
N GLU A 936 -7.41 -2.96 -36.02
CA GLU A 936 -7.99 -4.21 -36.52
C GLU A 936 -8.36 -5.17 -35.38
N LYS A 937 -7.50 -5.30 -34.37
CA LYS A 937 -7.77 -6.14 -33.18
C LYS A 937 -9.00 -5.67 -32.39
N TYR A 938 -9.19 -4.36 -32.28
CA TYR A 938 -10.29 -3.75 -31.51
C TYR A 938 -11.40 -3.18 -32.39
N GLY A 939 -11.51 -3.65 -33.64
CA GLY A 939 -12.53 -3.25 -34.60
C GLY A 939 -13.87 -3.96 -34.47
N ASN A 940 -13.90 -5.14 -33.86
CA ASN A 940 -15.09 -6.00 -33.80
C ASN A 940 -15.66 -6.04 -32.39
N ASN A 941 -16.25 -4.92 -31.95
CA ASN A 941 -17.14 -4.83 -30.78
C ASN A 941 -16.67 -5.66 -29.55
N ASN A 942 -15.39 -5.52 -29.21
CA ASN A 942 -14.68 -6.46 -28.33
C ASN A 942 -14.88 -6.15 -26.83
N GLY A 943 -15.89 -5.34 -26.47
CA GLY A 943 -16.21 -4.93 -25.09
C GLY A 943 -15.18 -4.05 -24.36
N VAL A 944 -13.95 -3.93 -24.88
CA VAL A 944 -12.82 -3.24 -24.24
C VAL A 944 -12.63 -1.80 -24.75
N ILE A 945 -12.51 -1.61 -26.08
CA ILE A 945 -12.48 -0.32 -26.79
C ILE A 945 -12.99 -0.55 -28.21
N ASP A 946 -13.64 0.45 -28.79
CA ASP A 946 -14.06 0.44 -30.19
C ASP A 946 -13.16 1.37 -31.03
N LEU A 947 -12.33 0.76 -31.87
CA LEU A 947 -11.42 1.46 -32.81
C LEU A 947 -11.83 1.26 -34.29
N SER A 948 -13.03 0.75 -34.53
CA SER A 948 -13.50 0.34 -35.86
C SER A 948 -13.49 1.46 -36.90
N ASP A 949 -13.83 2.68 -36.48
CA ASP A 949 -13.96 3.87 -37.34
C ASP A 949 -12.65 4.19 -38.11
N TRP A 950 -11.50 3.91 -37.50
CA TRP A 950 -10.19 4.24 -38.04
C TRP A 950 -9.64 3.21 -39.03
N ILE A 951 -10.06 1.94 -38.95
CA ILE A 951 -9.47 0.82 -39.71
C ILE A 951 -9.43 1.09 -41.20
N ARG A 952 -10.57 1.46 -41.79
CA ARG A 952 -10.67 1.72 -43.24
C ARG A 952 -9.73 2.83 -43.67
N SER A 953 -9.60 3.89 -42.86
CA SER A 953 -8.76 5.03 -43.19
C SER A 953 -7.28 4.69 -43.13
N ILE A 954 -6.85 3.96 -42.11
CA ILE A 954 -5.45 3.55 -41.97
C ILE A 954 -5.09 2.52 -43.07
N ASN A 955 -6.00 1.61 -43.41
CA ASN A 955 -5.77 0.68 -44.53
C ASN A 955 -5.63 1.39 -45.88
N LEU A 956 -6.47 2.40 -46.16
CA LEU A 956 -6.39 3.18 -47.39
C LEU A 956 -5.08 3.98 -47.49
N SER A 957 -4.49 4.39 -46.36
CA SER A 957 -3.26 5.18 -46.37
C SER A 957 -2.06 4.42 -46.92
N LYS A 958 -2.08 3.08 -46.89
CA LYS A 958 -1.08 2.24 -47.56
C LYS A 958 -1.03 2.46 -49.07
N VAL A 959 -2.12 2.96 -49.66
CA VAL A 959 -2.22 3.30 -51.09
C VAL A 959 -2.08 4.81 -51.30
N THR A 960 -2.68 5.66 -50.46
CA THR A 960 -2.69 7.12 -50.66
C THR A 960 -1.42 7.81 -50.18
N GLY A 961 -0.66 7.20 -49.28
CA GLY A 961 0.51 7.81 -48.64
C GLY A 961 0.17 8.84 -47.55
N ASP A 962 -1.09 8.93 -47.14
CA ASP A 962 -1.53 9.82 -46.07
C ASP A 962 -0.82 9.50 -44.75
N ARG A 963 -0.36 10.53 -44.04
CA ARG A 963 0.35 10.37 -42.76
C ARG A 963 -0.57 10.16 -41.57
N TYR A 964 -1.80 10.66 -41.66
CA TYR A 964 -2.79 10.63 -40.58
C TYR A 964 -4.05 9.92 -41.03
N SER A 965 -4.72 9.27 -40.10
CA SER A 965 -6.06 8.71 -40.34
C SER A 965 -7.08 9.84 -40.53
N ARG A 966 -8.28 9.51 -41.02
CA ARG A 966 -9.45 10.38 -40.85
C ARG A 966 -9.74 10.60 -39.36
N GLY A 967 -10.33 11.75 -39.04
CA GLY A 967 -10.68 12.13 -37.69
C GLY A 967 -12.07 11.64 -37.30
N TYR A 968 -12.18 11.01 -36.14
CA TYR A 968 -13.45 10.55 -35.56
C TYR A 968 -13.52 10.89 -34.06
N PRO A 969 -14.71 11.14 -33.50
CA PRO A 969 -14.84 11.42 -32.08
C PRO A 969 -14.49 10.19 -31.22
N ILE A 970 -13.88 10.43 -30.07
CA ILE A 970 -13.61 9.38 -29.06
C ILE A 970 -14.88 9.10 -28.26
N THR A 971 -15.55 10.18 -27.81
CA THR A 971 -16.82 10.08 -27.09
C THR A 971 -17.92 9.59 -28.03
N LYS A 972 -18.62 8.53 -27.62
CA LYS A 972 -19.84 8.05 -28.28
C LYS A 972 -21.03 8.44 -27.40
N LEU A 973 -21.95 9.23 -27.95
CA LEU A 973 -23.19 9.60 -27.25
C LEU A 973 -24.28 8.59 -27.62
N ASP A 974 -24.84 7.91 -26.63
CA ASP A 974 -26.01 7.05 -26.85
C ASP A 974 -27.23 7.90 -27.22
N LYS A 975 -27.99 7.42 -28.22
CA LYS A 975 -29.27 8.03 -28.61
C LYS A 975 -30.32 7.67 -27.56
N GLY A 976 -30.40 8.41 -26.45
CA GLY A 976 -31.23 7.99 -25.31
C GLY A 976 -31.85 9.09 -24.46
N ASP A 977 -31.05 9.95 -23.83
CA ASP A 977 -31.58 11.02 -22.98
C ASP A 977 -30.67 12.25 -23.09
N PRO A 978 -31.15 13.39 -23.60
CA PRO A 978 -30.38 14.62 -23.53
C PRO A 978 -30.19 14.99 -22.05
N LEU A 979 -28.94 15.22 -21.65
CA LEU A 979 -28.64 15.96 -20.43
C LEU A 979 -29.26 17.36 -20.56
N GLU A 980 -30.52 17.50 -20.18
CA GLU A 980 -31.30 18.73 -20.31
C GLU A 980 -30.83 19.74 -19.28
N CYS A 981 -29.86 20.56 -19.65
CA CYS A 981 -29.41 21.69 -18.85
C CYS A 981 -30.05 22.97 -19.37
N ILE A 982 -30.75 23.67 -18.49
CA ILE A 982 -31.41 24.93 -18.83
C ILE A 982 -30.82 26.05 -17.98
N PHE A 983 -29.48 26.18 -17.94
CA PHE A 983 -28.84 27.42 -17.47
C PHE A 983 -28.74 28.42 -18.62
N ALA A 984 -29.80 29.20 -18.84
CA ALA A 984 -29.92 30.15 -19.95
C ALA A 984 -29.18 31.49 -19.72
N LYS A 985 -28.58 31.70 -18.53
CA LYS A 985 -27.90 32.95 -18.18
C LYS A 985 -26.47 33.02 -18.75
N PRO A 986 -25.89 34.23 -18.89
CA PRO A 986 -24.53 34.42 -19.38
C PRO A 986 -23.49 33.64 -18.59
N LYS A 987 -22.44 33.18 -19.28
CA LYS A 987 -21.35 32.37 -18.75
C LYS A 987 -20.01 32.98 -19.16
N VAL A 988 -18.99 32.82 -18.34
CA VAL A 988 -17.61 33.21 -18.65
C VAL A 988 -16.67 32.11 -18.16
N LEU A 989 -15.63 31.82 -18.94
CA LEU A 989 -14.62 30.80 -18.62
C LEU A 989 -13.29 31.47 -18.30
N ILE A 990 -12.61 31.04 -17.24
CA ILE A 990 -11.28 31.51 -16.85
C ILE A 990 -10.26 30.41 -17.10
N THR A 991 -9.20 30.74 -17.85
CA THR A 991 -8.12 29.82 -18.26
C THR A 991 -6.73 30.37 -17.92
N ASP A 992 -5.73 29.48 -17.92
CA ASP A 992 -4.31 29.79 -17.77
C ASP A 992 -3.47 28.84 -18.64
N ALA A 993 -2.15 29.05 -18.66
CA ALA A 993 -1.23 28.24 -19.44
C ALA A 993 -0.99 26.81 -18.88
N LEU A 994 -1.60 26.50 -17.73
CA LEU A 994 -1.57 25.18 -17.09
C LEU A 994 -2.86 24.38 -17.33
N CYS A 995 -3.85 24.97 -18.00
CA CYS A 995 -4.98 24.24 -18.58
C CYS A 995 -4.46 23.31 -19.67
N TYR A 996 -4.52 22.00 -19.46
CA TYR A 996 -3.94 21.00 -20.36
C TYR A 996 -4.94 19.90 -20.72
N SER A 997 -4.80 19.27 -21.88
CA SER A 997 -5.52 18.05 -22.25
C SER A 997 -7.04 18.20 -22.31
N ALA A 998 -7.82 17.41 -21.57
CA ALA A 998 -9.28 17.57 -21.52
C ALA A 998 -9.73 18.99 -21.13
N ALA A 999 -8.90 19.77 -20.44
CA ALA A 999 -9.17 21.18 -20.16
C ALA A 999 -8.97 22.10 -21.38
N ASP A 1000 -7.97 21.84 -22.22
CA ASP A 1000 -7.85 22.50 -23.53
C ASP A 1000 -9.06 22.16 -24.41
N MET A 1001 -9.46 20.89 -24.43
CA MET A 1001 -10.63 20.43 -25.20
C MET A 1001 -11.92 21.14 -24.73
N PHE A 1002 -12.10 21.30 -23.42
CA PHE A 1002 -13.22 22.04 -22.84
C PHE A 1002 -13.20 23.51 -23.25
N ALA A 1003 -12.05 24.18 -23.14
CA ALA A 1003 -11.90 25.58 -23.53
C ALA A 1003 -12.14 25.79 -25.03
N ALA A 1004 -11.60 24.89 -25.86
CA ALA A 1004 -11.81 24.88 -27.30
C ALA A 1004 -13.29 24.72 -27.64
N GLY A 1005 -13.96 23.75 -27.04
CA GLY A 1005 -15.38 23.50 -27.24
C GLY A 1005 -16.25 24.66 -26.73
N PHE A 1006 -15.87 25.31 -25.63
CA PHE A 1006 -16.57 26.49 -25.10
C PHE A 1006 -16.52 27.67 -26.08
N GLN A 1007 -15.35 27.90 -26.70
CA GLN A 1007 -15.16 28.92 -27.74
C GLN A 1007 -15.86 28.54 -29.06
N ASP A 1008 -15.67 27.31 -29.55
CA ASP A 1008 -16.20 26.81 -30.84
C ASP A 1008 -17.74 26.82 -30.89
N HIS A 1009 -18.39 26.69 -29.73
CA HIS A 1009 -19.85 26.71 -29.61
C HIS A 1009 -20.40 28.06 -29.11
N GLY A 1010 -19.54 29.07 -28.89
CA GLY A 1010 -19.97 30.41 -28.50
C GLY A 1010 -20.71 30.48 -27.16
N LEU A 1011 -20.33 29.67 -26.17
CA LEU A 1011 -21.03 29.59 -24.88
C LEU A 1011 -20.85 30.81 -23.97
N GLY A 1012 -19.84 31.62 -24.24
CA GLY A 1012 -19.47 32.82 -23.48
C GLY A 1012 -18.07 33.29 -23.84
N GLN A 1013 -17.59 34.34 -23.16
CA GLN A 1013 -16.21 34.80 -23.33
C GLN A 1013 -15.23 33.99 -22.47
N ILE A 1014 -14.00 33.85 -22.97
CA ILE A 1014 -12.86 33.27 -22.26
C ILE A 1014 -11.94 34.40 -21.77
N ILE A 1015 -11.70 34.43 -20.46
CA ILE A 1015 -10.73 35.32 -19.82
C ILE A 1015 -9.49 34.49 -19.46
N GLY A 1016 -8.37 34.75 -20.12
CA GLY A 1016 -7.10 34.11 -19.80
C GLY A 1016 -6.28 34.96 -18.84
N VAL A 1017 -5.64 34.34 -17.86
CA VAL A 1017 -4.55 35.00 -17.10
C VAL A 1017 -3.20 34.90 -17.83
N HIS A 1018 -3.13 34.01 -18.81
CA HIS A 1018 -2.07 33.86 -19.78
C HIS A 1018 -2.63 34.01 -21.19
N ALA A 1019 -1.76 34.36 -22.14
CA ALA A 1019 -2.16 34.59 -23.54
C ALA A 1019 -2.56 33.32 -24.31
N ASN A 1020 -2.36 32.14 -23.72
CA ASN A 1020 -2.71 30.86 -24.31
C ASN A 1020 -2.86 29.80 -23.21
N THR A 1021 -3.64 28.76 -23.49
CA THR A 1021 -3.68 27.54 -22.68
C THR A 1021 -2.45 26.67 -22.92
N GLY A 1022 -2.41 25.51 -22.26
CA GLY A 1022 -1.29 24.57 -22.31
C GLY A 1022 -1.02 23.96 -23.68
N ALA A 1023 -2.04 23.86 -24.53
CA ALA A 1023 -1.96 23.26 -25.86
C ALA A 1023 -1.63 21.77 -25.84
N GLY A 1024 -2.26 21.01 -24.94
CA GLY A 1024 -2.19 19.56 -24.88
C GLY A 1024 -3.33 18.91 -25.67
N GLY A 1025 -3.17 18.70 -26.96
CA GLY A 1025 -4.24 18.20 -27.83
C GLY A 1025 -4.14 16.71 -28.11
N ALA A 1026 -4.19 15.84 -27.10
CA ALA A 1026 -4.01 14.40 -27.33
C ALA A 1026 -4.80 13.48 -26.40
N ASN A 1027 -5.04 12.27 -26.90
CA ASN A 1027 -5.35 11.11 -26.07
C ASN A 1027 -4.07 10.29 -25.84
N VAL A 1028 -3.86 9.90 -24.58
CA VAL A 1028 -2.59 9.38 -24.09
C VAL A 1028 -2.76 7.97 -23.60
N TRP A 1029 -1.85 7.07 -23.98
CA TRP A 1029 -1.73 5.75 -23.37
C TRP A 1029 -0.31 5.53 -22.86
N SER A 1030 -0.18 4.67 -21.85
CA SER A 1030 1.14 4.20 -21.41
C SER A 1030 1.66 3.10 -22.34
N HIS A 1031 2.98 2.92 -22.37
CA HIS A 1031 3.63 1.79 -23.04
C HIS A 1031 3.09 0.46 -22.50
N GLU A 1032 2.78 0.39 -21.21
CA GLU A 1032 2.18 -0.79 -20.60
C GLU A 1032 0.78 -1.10 -21.14
N ILE A 1033 -0.10 -0.09 -21.24
CA ILE A 1033 -1.43 -0.24 -21.86
C ILE A 1033 -1.28 -0.72 -23.30
N LEU A 1034 -0.38 -0.09 -24.08
CA LEU A 1034 -0.12 -0.48 -25.47
C LEU A 1034 0.37 -1.93 -25.57
N ARG A 1035 1.29 -2.35 -24.73
CA ARG A 1035 1.79 -3.73 -24.67
C ARG A 1035 0.67 -4.70 -24.36
N ASN A 1036 -0.14 -4.42 -23.34
CA ASN A 1036 -1.26 -5.27 -22.94
C ASN A 1036 -2.30 -5.39 -24.06
N LEU A 1037 -2.56 -4.30 -24.78
CA LEU A 1037 -3.44 -4.32 -25.93
C LEU A 1037 -2.91 -5.21 -27.07
N LEU A 1038 -1.59 -5.38 -27.18
CA LEU A 1038 -0.91 -6.12 -28.24
C LEU A 1038 -0.48 -7.56 -27.85
N ALA A 1039 -0.58 -7.96 -26.59
CA ALA A 1039 0.04 -9.18 -26.04
C ALA A 1039 -0.47 -10.53 -26.59
N ASP A 1040 -1.69 -10.61 -27.17
CA ASP A 1040 -2.30 -11.88 -27.63
C ASP A 1040 -1.88 -12.38 -29.02
N GLN A 1041 -0.70 -12.01 -29.55
CA GLN A 1041 -0.27 -12.49 -30.88
C GLN A 1041 0.94 -13.43 -30.82
N ASP A 1042 0.79 -14.60 -31.43
CA ASP A 1042 1.85 -15.52 -31.89
C ASP A 1042 2.69 -14.94 -33.07
N SER A 1043 2.70 -13.61 -33.25
CA SER A 1043 3.36 -12.94 -34.38
C SER A 1043 4.65 -12.28 -33.91
N GLU A 1044 5.79 -12.82 -34.35
CA GLU A 1044 7.15 -12.33 -34.06
C GLU A 1044 7.46 -10.92 -34.60
N ALA A 1045 6.54 -10.24 -35.28
CA ALA A 1045 6.89 -9.10 -36.12
C ALA A 1045 7.19 -7.79 -35.37
N ILE A 1046 6.43 -7.42 -34.33
CA ILE A 1046 6.67 -6.18 -33.53
C ILE A 1046 6.14 -6.35 -32.10
N ALA A 1047 6.84 -7.12 -31.26
CA ALA A 1047 6.45 -7.31 -29.86
C ALA A 1047 7.00 -6.19 -28.96
N LEU A 1048 6.10 -5.39 -28.35
CA LEU A 1048 6.46 -4.52 -27.22
C LEU A 1048 6.86 -5.41 -26.02
N LYS A 1049 8.05 -5.20 -25.49
CA LYS A 1049 8.59 -5.93 -24.33
C LYS A 1049 8.40 -5.08 -23.07
N PRO A 1050 8.24 -5.70 -21.89
CA PRO A 1050 8.25 -4.97 -20.62
C PRO A 1050 9.54 -4.14 -20.49
N MET A 1051 9.39 -2.91 -19.98
CA MET A 1051 10.54 -2.05 -19.68
C MET A 1051 11.11 -2.43 -18.30
N PRO A 1052 12.44 -2.54 -18.15
CA PRO A 1052 13.07 -3.06 -16.93
C PRO A 1052 12.89 -2.11 -15.73
N LYS A 1053 12.83 -2.71 -14.52
CA LYS A 1053 12.92 -2.02 -13.22
C LYS A 1053 11.88 -0.92 -13.00
N GLY A 1054 10.69 -1.11 -13.57
CA GLY A 1054 9.55 -0.21 -13.40
C GLY A 1054 9.65 1.10 -14.19
N ALA A 1055 10.64 1.21 -15.10
CA ALA A 1055 10.65 2.25 -16.13
C ALA A 1055 9.38 2.14 -16.99
N ASN A 1056 8.86 3.27 -17.45
CA ASN A 1056 7.65 3.29 -18.27
C ASN A 1056 7.68 4.50 -19.21
N LEU A 1057 6.64 4.65 -20.01
CA LEU A 1057 6.51 5.71 -21.00
C LEU A 1057 5.03 6.06 -21.15
N SER A 1058 4.70 7.34 -21.23
CA SER A 1058 3.42 7.81 -21.77
C SER A 1058 3.63 8.32 -23.19
N VAL A 1059 2.63 8.16 -24.06
CA VAL A 1059 2.69 8.64 -25.44
C VAL A 1059 1.34 9.19 -25.89
N ALA A 1060 1.38 10.32 -26.61
CA ALA A 1060 0.25 10.83 -27.39
C ALA A 1060 -0.04 9.87 -28.56
N VAL A 1061 -1.12 9.11 -28.44
CA VAL A 1061 -1.50 8.08 -29.43
C VAL A 1061 -2.43 8.65 -30.50
N ARG A 1062 -3.33 9.56 -30.10
CA ARG A 1062 -4.22 10.24 -31.03
C ARG A 1062 -4.15 11.75 -30.82
N ARG A 1063 -4.05 12.50 -31.92
CA ARG A 1063 -4.12 13.96 -31.89
C ARG A 1063 -5.57 14.42 -31.96
N ILE A 1064 -5.91 15.44 -31.19
CA ILE A 1064 -7.24 16.04 -31.14
C ILE A 1064 -7.30 17.27 -32.05
N LEU A 1065 -8.35 17.33 -32.86
CA LEU A 1065 -8.67 18.42 -33.76
C LEU A 1065 -9.90 19.19 -33.27
N ARG A 1066 -9.84 20.51 -33.41
CA ARG A 1066 -10.99 21.42 -33.27
C ARG A 1066 -12.00 21.23 -34.39
N LYS A 1067 -13.14 21.91 -34.27
CA LYS A 1067 -14.19 21.95 -35.29
C LYS A 1067 -13.67 22.36 -36.68
N ASN A 1068 -12.74 23.31 -36.73
CA ASN A 1068 -12.11 23.84 -37.94
C ASN A 1068 -10.92 23.01 -38.48
N ASP A 1069 -10.75 21.77 -38.01
CA ASP A 1069 -9.62 20.88 -38.36
C ASP A 1069 -8.23 21.32 -37.86
N GLU A 1070 -8.13 22.38 -37.04
CA GLU A 1070 -6.87 22.77 -36.40
C GLU A 1070 -6.52 21.83 -35.24
N PRO A 1071 -5.25 21.37 -35.12
CA PRO A 1071 -4.81 20.61 -33.97
C PRO A 1071 -4.77 21.48 -32.73
N ILE A 1072 -5.19 20.93 -31.58
CA ILE A 1072 -5.06 21.63 -30.29
C ILE A 1072 -3.60 21.64 -29.82
N GLU A 1073 -2.84 20.58 -30.14
CA GLU A 1073 -1.43 20.44 -29.76
C GLU A 1073 -0.59 21.62 -30.29
N ASP A 1074 0.30 22.17 -29.45
CA ASP A 1074 1.15 23.36 -29.68
C ASP A 1074 0.41 24.69 -29.94
N LEU A 1075 -0.83 24.65 -30.46
CA LEU A 1075 -1.59 25.86 -30.78
C LEU A 1075 -2.39 26.38 -29.57
N GLY A 1076 -3.01 25.49 -28.80
CA GLY A 1076 -3.81 25.84 -27.62
C GLY A 1076 -5.00 26.73 -27.94
N ILE A 1077 -5.57 27.33 -26.90
CA ILE A 1077 -6.75 28.19 -26.97
C ILE A 1077 -6.39 29.59 -26.48
N VAL A 1078 -6.44 30.53 -27.43
CA VAL A 1078 -6.25 31.96 -27.15
C VAL A 1078 -7.53 32.52 -26.51
N PRO A 1079 -7.43 33.16 -25.33
CA PRO A 1079 -8.59 33.75 -24.67
C PRO A 1079 -9.09 35.00 -25.42
N ASP A 1080 -10.38 35.32 -25.28
CA ASP A 1080 -10.97 36.52 -25.87
C ASP A 1080 -10.51 37.80 -25.15
N VAL A 1081 -10.26 37.69 -23.84
CA VAL A 1081 -9.80 38.78 -22.98
C VAL A 1081 -8.62 38.32 -22.15
N LEU A 1082 -7.54 39.11 -22.15
CA LEU A 1082 -6.38 38.86 -21.29
C LEU A 1082 -6.49 39.66 -19.99
N HIS A 1083 -6.42 38.98 -18.85
CA HIS A 1083 -6.31 39.58 -17.51
C HIS A 1083 -4.90 39.40 -16.97
N LYS A 1084 -4.17 40.50 -16.79
CA LYS A 1084 -2.86 40.43 -16.14
C LYS A 1084 -3.03 40.29 -14.63
N THR A 1085 -2.61 39.15 -14.08
CA THR A 1085 -2.69 38.85 -12.65
C THR A 1085 -2.08 39.97 -11.82
N THR A 1086 -2.87 40.58 -10.94
CA THR A 1086 -2.40 41.66 -10.07
C THR A 1086 -1.82 41.10 -8.78
N LYS A 1087 -1.15 41.96 -8.00
CA LYS A 1087 -0.69 41.60 -6.66
C LYS A 1087 -1.86 41.19 -5.74
N ASN A 1088 -3.04 41.80 -5.92
CA ASN A 1088 -4.21 41.49 -5.11
C ASN A 1088 -4.82 40.14 -5.48
N ASP A 1089 -4.72 39.75 -6.76
CA ASP A 1089 -5.18 38.43 -7.19
C ASP A 1089 -4.43 37.31 -6.46
N LEU A 1090 -3.11 37.46 -6.33
CA LEU A 1090 -2.27 36.49 -5.63
C LEU A 1090 -2.48 36.49 -4.11
N LEU A 1091 -2.57 37.68 -3.48
CA LEU A 1091 -2.55 37.79 -2.01
C LEU A 1091 -3.94 37.80 -1.35
N PHE A 1092 -4.99 38.17 -2.09
CA PHE A 1092 -6.33 38.40 -1.53
C PHE A 1092 -7.43 37.57 -2.21
N GLY A 1093 -7.05 36.50 -2.93
CA GLY A 1093 -8.01 35.49 -3.40
C GLY A 1093 -8.69 35.84 -4.72
N ASN A 1094 -7.93 36.30 -5.72
CA ASN A 1094 -8.37 36.57 -7.09
C ASN A 1094 -9.44 37.67 -7.21
N VAL A 1095 -9.40 38.69 -6.34
CA VAL A 1095 -10.45 39.73 -6.28
C VAL A 1095 -10.57 40.49 -7.59
N ASP A 1096 -9.46 40.91 -8.19
CA ASP A 1096 -9.48 41.74 -9.40
C ASP A 1096 -9.92 40.91 -10.62
N LEU A 1097 -9.47 39.65 -10.70
CA LEU A 1097 -9.90 38.71 -11.73
C LEU A 1097 -11.40 38.35 -11.63
N ILE A 1098 -11.91 38.12 -10.42
CA ILE A 1098 -13.34 37.81 -10.21
C ILE A 1098 -14.19 39.05 -10.57
N ASN A 1099 -13.75 40.26 -10.19
CA ASN A 1099 -14.42 41.50 -10.59
C ASN A 1099 -14.44 41.64 -12.12
N LYS A 1100 -13.31 41.41 -12.79
CA LYS A 1100 -13.23 41.44 -14.25
C LYS A 1100 -14.21 40.46 -14.90
N ALA A 1101 -14.34 39.25 -14.36
CA ALA A 1101 -15.28 38.25 -14.83
C ALA A 1101 -16.75 38.67 -14.63
N MET A 1102 -17.08 39.31 -13.50
CA MET A 1102 -18.42 39.85 -13.26
C MET A 1102 -18.74 41.02 -14.21
N ASP A 1103 -17.80 41.93 -14.44
CA ASP A 1103 -17.97 43.05 -15.39
C ASP A 1103 -18.24 42.53 -16.81
N THR A 1104 -17.51 41.48 -17.23
CA THR A 1104 -17.76 40.80 -18.50
C THR A 1104 -19.17 40.22 -18.57
N LEU A 1105 -19.63 39.52 -17.52
CA LEU A 1105 -20.98 38.97 -17.47
C LEU A 1105 -22.07 40.04 -17.52
N LEU A 1106 -21.86 41.18 -16.83
CA LEU A 1106 -22.77 42.32 -16.86
C LEU A 1106 -22.89 42.90 -18.27
N SER A 1107 -21.78 43.04 -18.99
CA SER A 1107 -21.77 43.54 -20.37
C SER A 1107 -22.45 42.61 -21.38
N LEU A 1108 -22.58 41.31 -21.06
CA LEU A 1108 -23.25 40.31 -21.88
C LEU A 1108 -24.76 40.20 -21.57
N GLY A 1109 -25.20 40.69 -20.41
CA GLY A 1109 -26.59 40.67 -19.95
C GLY A 1109 -27.39 41.95 -20.25
N SER A 1110 -26.71 43.03 -20.63
CA SER A 1110 -27.27 44.29 -21.17
C SER A 1110 -27.43 44.22 -22.67
#